data_AF-A0A7U7ENM2-F1
#
_entry.id   AF-A0A7U7ENM2-F1
#
_cell.length_a   1.000
_cell.length_b   1.000
_cell.length_c   1.000
_cell.angle_alpha   90.00
_cell.angle_beta   90.00
_cell.angle_gamma   90.00
#
_symmetry.space_group_name_H-M   'P 1'
#
loop_
_entity.id
_entity.type
_entity.pdbx_description
1 polymer ?
#
loop_
_entity_poly.entity_id
_entity_poly.type
_entity_poly.pdbx_seq_one_letter_code
_entity_poly.pdbx_strand_id
1 'polypeptide(L)'
;MSMKRQFRSERPHRVNLLRQLPPGGLNGIDYLEVTSADQRSLRVVFVHPVAGLAKANCRISGGVRITGIGIESLAIVGNRLELKVDQAGDFSWYQFELIDPANPENAPANFDPCLSSVRFSFKAQCPSEFDCASDHLCPPEQFNEPQLDYLAKDYASFRRLLLDRMGQLIPGFRERNPADFSVALVELLAHVGDQLSYYQDAVATEAYLGTARRRVSLRRHARLLDYPIHDGCNSRVYVCLRVKPGADGQVLAARTPLLTGGREAGPVLDSGILDRLPDGETQVFESLHDLRLHSAHNRIAIHHWGDPAFCLSRGALEAALVNDPALDLEAGMVLIFEEVLSPTTGLAADADRSHRHAVRLVEVKPGHDPLTDTPLCLVRWHVEDALPFALCVSAEFPLGGDTEVREIAVARGNAVLADHGLSRLLESLLPEQASAGRYRPRLREPGIAHAEPYQHASALAEGWSAGRSLRQDPRRALPDLRLIEDDPAQWGNQPAPDASPWLPQRDLLGSDRFTREFVVETEADGTAYLRFGDNRNGRRPEPGSRLLASYRMGGGSVGNVGARSITRMVCEDIAIAPFVESLDNPLPAVGGAEEESADAIRLFAPEAFRGQERAVTEDDYARVAERHPQVQRAAARLRWTGSWYSVYISLDRRGGLPLDAEFRTEILRHLERYRLAGYDLDISEPIYVPLDVELVICVLPGYFAAAVKLALLKRLGTEVDALGRRGFFHPDHFTFGQPLALSRLIESVQGVTGVASLEVPRFQRWGKVANRELEDGVVKTGALEVLRLDNDPNFPENGRLQLTMRGGL
;
A
#
# COMPACT_ATOMS: atom_id res chain seq x y z
N MET A 1 28.34 80.36 47.60
CA MET A 1 29.34 79.34 47.23
C MET A 1 28.95 78.76 45.89
N SER A 2 29.60 79.18 44.80
CA SER A 2 29.28 78.69 43.45
C SER A 2 29.68 77.21 43.36
N MET A 3 28.70 76.31 43.40
CA MET A 3 28.93 74.87 43.21
C MET A 3 29.44 74.66 41.78
N LYS A 4 30.77 74.53 41.63
CA LYS A 4 31.40 74.06 40.39
C LYS A 4 30.95 72.61 40.17
N ARG A 5 29.94 72.39 39.33
CA ARG A 5 29.55 71.03 38.89
C ARG A 5 30.70 70.43 38.09
N GLN A 6 31.45 69.52 38.73
CA GLN A 6 32.44 68.66 38.09
C GLN A 6 31.71 67.47 37.49
N PHE A 7 31.90 67.23 36.19
CA PHE A 7 31.38 66.05 35.50
C PHE A 7 32.43 64.95 35.54
N ARG A 8 32.15 63.89 36.29
CA ARG A 8 33.06 62.74 36.47
C ARG A 8 32.65 61.59 35.57
N SER A 9 33.58 60.69 35.30
CA SER A 9 33.27 59.44 34.61
C SER A 9 32.27 58.58 35.40
N GLU A 10 31.37 57.88 34.71
CA GLU A 10 30.38 56.96 35.28
C GLU A 10 31.02 55.69 35.90
N ARG A 11 32.34 55.52 35.83
CA ARG A 11 33.08 54.34 36.31
C ARG A 11 34.15 54.70 37.37
N PRO A 12 33.75 55.13 38.58
CA PRO A 12 34.67 55.64 39.61
C PRO A 12 35.70 54.60 40.09
N HIS A 13 35.33 53.31 40.11
CA HIS A 13 36.27 52.24 40.48
C HIS A 13 37.45 52.12 39.51
N ARG A 14 37.23 52.35 38.21
CA ARG A 14 38.28 52.27 37.18
C ARG A 14 39.23 53.46 37.26
N VAL A 15 38.70 54.65 37.56
CA VAL A 15 39.50 55.86 37.84
C VAL A 15 40.39 55.66 39.08
N ASN A 16 39.88 55.06 40.15
CA ASN A 16 40.65 54.77 41.35
C ASN A 16 41.79 53.77 41.11
N LEU A 17 41.57 52.75 40.25
CA LEU A 17 42.63 51.82 39.85
C LEU A 17 43.73 52.53 39.05
N LEU A 18 43.37 53.45 38.14
CA LEU A 18 44.35 54.25 37.40
C LEU A 18 45.19 55.17 38.27
N ARG A 19 44.62 55.72 39.36
CA ARG A 19 45.35 56.54 40.33
C ARG A 19 46.45 55.77 41.08
N GLN A 20 46.31 54.45 41.19
CA GLN A 20 47.29 53.60 41.87
C GLN A 20 48.48 53.20 40.98
N LEU A 21 48.40 53.45 39.67
CA LEU A 21 49.49 53.18 38.73
C LEU A 21 50.52 54.33 38.72
N PRO A 22 51.82 54.04 38.54
CA PRO A 22 52.86 55.07 38.48
C PRO A 22 52.73 55.95 37.22
N PRO A 23 53.13 57.24 37.30
CA PRO A 23 53.06 58.17 36.16
C PRO A 23 54.01 57.72 35.05
N GLY A 24 53.45 57.43 33.86
CA GLY A 24 54.17 56.89 32.70
C GLY A 24 53.46 55.72 31.99
N GLY A 25 52.39 55.18 32.59
CA GLY A 25 51.50 54.18 31.98
C GLY A 25 50.22 54.76 31.36
N LEU A 26 49.14 53.96 31.40
CA LEU A 26 47.82 54.31 30.90
C LEU A 26 47.22 55.52 31.66
N ASN A 27 46.61 56.48 30.95
CA ASN A 27 45.97 57.68 31.53
C ASN A 27 44.45 57.73 31.20
N GLY A 28 43.70 58.61 31.86
CA GLY A 28 42.26 58.77 31.65
C GLY A 28 41.72 60.09 32.21
N ILE A 29 40.54 60.48 31.76
CA ILE A 29 39.84 61.68 32.23
C ILE A 29 39.29 61.41 33.64
N ASP A 30 39.67 62.24 34.60
CA ASP A 30 39.14 62.21 35.96
C ASP A 30 37.81 62.96 36.02
N TYR A 31 37.84 64.22 35.57
CA TYR A 31 36.63 65.05 35.45
C TYR A 31 36.79 66.18 34.45
N LEU A 32 35.65 66.72 34.01
CA LEU A 32 35.54 67.92 33.18
C LEU A 32 34.72 68.98 33.92
N GLU A 33 35.17 70.22 33.88
CA GLU A 33 34.45 71.37 34.40
C GLU A 33 34.35 72.49 33.35
N VAL A 34 33.21 73.18 33.33
CA VAL A 34 33.02 74.41 32.53
C VAL A 34 33.48 75.57 33.40
N THR A 35 34.55 76.27 33.00
CA THR A 35 35.25 77.22 33.87
C THR A 35 34.85 78.68 33.68
N SER A 36 34.33 79.04 32.51
CA SER A 36 33.95 80.42 32.18
C SER A 36 32.44 80.66 32.29
N ALA A 37 32.07 81.87 32.71
CA ALA A 37 30.68 82.34 32.75
C ALA A 37 30.04 82.45 31.35
N ASP A 38 30.84 82.66 30.30
CA ASP A 38 30.40 82.63 28.90
C ASP A 38 30.22 81.19 28.36
N GLN A 39 30.55 80.19 29.17
CA GLN A 39 30.46 78.75 28.86
C GLN A 39 31.29 78.29 27.66
N ARG A 40 32.31 79.07 27.25
CA ARG A 40 33.21 78.71 26.13
C ARG A 40 34.56 78.16 26.54
N SER A 41 34.85 78.14 27.85
CA SER A 41 36.11 77.57 28.37
C SER A 41 35.83 76.30 29.16
N LEU A 42 36.44 75.20 28.74
CA LEU A 42 36.35 73.88 29.36
C LEU A 42 37.71 73.52 29.95
N ARG A 43 37.70 72.92 31.15
CA ARG A 43 38.89 72.33 31.76
C ARG A 43 38.67 70.85 31.95
N VAL A 44 39.48 70.06 31.27
CA VAL A 44 39.52 68.60 31.41
C VAL A 44 40.72 68.26 32.29
N VAL A 45 40.48 67.51 33.36
CA VAL A 45 41.52 67.09 34.29
C VAL A 45 41.74 65.60 34.15
N PHE A 46 43.00 65.22 33.96
CA PHE A 46 43.44 63.83 33.83
C PHE A 46 43.98 63.29 35.14
N VAL A 47 43.94 61.97 35.28
CA VAL A 47 44.48 61.27 36.45
C VAL A 47 45.99 61.51 36.61
N HIS A 48 46.75 61.42 35.51
CA HIS A 48 48.19 61.66 35.47
C HIS A 48 48.56 62.86 34.57
N PRO A 49 49.76 63.48 34.74
CA PRO A 49 50.24 64.53 33.83
C PRO A 49 50.22 64.09 32.36
N VAL A 50 49.80 65.00 31.47
CA VAL A 50 49.64 64.70 30.04
C VAL A 50 50.56 65.58 29.20
N ALA A 51 51.12 65.02 28.13
CA ALA A 51 51.90 65.74 27.13
C ALA A 51 51.53 65.21 25.73
N GLY A 52 51.68 66.05 24.70
CA GLY A 52 51.54 65.62 23.30
C GLY A 52 50.13 65.56 22.71
N LEU A 53 49.10 66.09 23.41
CA LEU A 53 47.76 66.24 22.83
C LEU A 53 47.66 67.52 21.98
N ALA A 54 47.14 67.39 20.76
CA ALA A 54 46.83 68.50 19.86
C ALA A 54 45.31 68.68 19.72
N LYS A 55 44.88 69.76 19.05
CA LYS A 55 43.45 70.01 18.78
C LYS A 55 42.76 68.85 18.06
N ALA A 56 43.49 68.19 17.16
CA ALA A 56 42.99 67.03 16.40
C ALA A 56 42.65 65.82 17.29
N ASN A 57 43.15 65.77 18.53
CA ASN A 57 42.88 64.67 19.46
C ASN A 57 41.58 64.84 20.25
N CYS A 58 40.87 65.96 20.12
CA CYS A 58 39.74 66.29 20.97
C CYS A 58 38.47 66.43 20.12
N ARG A 59 37.42 65.67 20.45
CA ARG A 59 36.12 65.70 19.78
C ARG A 59 35.03 66.01 20.80
N ILE A 60 34.15 66.96 20.48
CA ILE A 60 32.93 67.20 21.24
C ILE A 60 31.75 66.84 20.35
N SER A 61 30.94 65.87 20.79
CA SER A 61 29.74 65.42 20.11
C SER A 61 28.51 65.60 21.00
N GLY A 62 27.32 65.59 20.40
CA GLY A 62 26.06 65.85 21.08
C GLY A 62 25.49 67.25 20.83
N GLY A 63 24.48 67.61 21.61
CA GLY A 63 23.61 68.76 21.36
C GLY A 63 22.41 68.42 20.48
N VAL A 64 21.28 69.08 20.72
CA VAL A 64 20.07 68.92 19.90
C VAL A 64 19.91 70.11 18.96
N ARG A 65 20.10 71.33 19.48
CA ARG A 65 19.96 72.58 18.71
C ARG A 65 21.29 73.15 18.26
N ILE A 66 22.35 72.97 19.05
CA ILE A 66 23.71 73.44 18.73
C ILE A 66 24.60 72.20 18.63
N THR A 67 25.02 71.85 17.42
CA THR A 67 25.88 70.69 17.14
C THR A 67 27.17 71.15 16.45
N GLY A 68 28.21 70.30 16.44
CA GLY A 68 29.47 70.60 15.74
C GLY A 68 30.35 71.66 16.39
N ILE A 69 30.47 71.64 17.72
CA ILE A 69 31.29 72.59 18.50
C ILE A 69 32.79 72.38 18.20
N GLY A 70 33.45 73.41 17.67
CA GLY A 70 34.86 73.41 17.32
C GLY A 70 35.78 73.87 18.45
N ILE A 71 37.05 73.46 18.42
CA ILE A 71 38.06 73.82 19.42
C ILE A 71 38.98 74.93 18.89
N GLU A 72 38.84 76.15 19.40
CA GLU A 72 39.59 77.35 19.00
C GLU A 72 41.03 77.34 19.51
N SER A 73 41.26 76.93 20.75
CA SER A 73 42.60 76.89 21.35
C SER A 73 42.69 75.81 22.42
N LEU A 74 43.90 75.30 22.61
CA LEU A 74 44.21 74.21 23.51
C LEU A 74 45.53 74.52 24.22
N ALA A 75 45.52 74.48 25.54
CA ALA A 75 46.71 74.63 26.39
C ALA A 75 46.79 73.49 27.41
N ILE A 76 47.97 72.90 27.56
CA ILE A 76 48.22 71.82 28.52
C ILE A 76 49.06 72.37 29.66
N VAL A 77 48.58 72.21 30.89
CA VAL A 77 49.28 72.62 32.11
C VAL A 77 49.26 71.45 33.10
N GLY A 78 50.37 70.71 33.18
CA GLY A 78 50.49 69.55 34.06
C GLY A 78 49.53 68.41 33.68
N ASN A 79 48.55 68.12 34.53
CA ASN A 79 47.49 67.13 34.28
C ASN A 79 46.17 67.75 33.81
N ARG A 80 46.19 69.01 33.35
CA ARG A 80 45.00 69.74 32.95
C ARG A 80 45.10 70.18 31.50
N LEU A 81 43.99 70.05 30.79
CA LEU A 81 43.80 70.52 29.44
C LEU A 81 42.74 71.61 29.45
N GLU A 82 43.17 72.83 29.15
CA GLU A 82 42.28 73.98 29.01
C GLU A 82 41.94 74.17 27.53
N LEU A 83 40.64 74.09 27.24
CA LEU A 83 40.07 74.15 25.91
C LEU A 83 39.19 75.39 25.82
N LYS A 84 39.36 76.17 24.75
CA LYS A 84 38.40 77.19 24.36
C LYS A 84 37.65 76.73 23.13
N VAL A 85 36.33 76.72 23.20
CA VAL A 85 35.44 76.35 22.09
C VAL A 85 34.88 77.59 21.40
N ASP A 86 34.53 77.44 20.13
CA ASP A 86 34.03 78.52 19.27
C ASP A 86 32.65 79.04 19.68
N GLN A 87 31.80 78.16 20.21
CA GLN A 87 30.46 78.48 20.70
C GLN A 87 30.08 77.69 21.95
N ALA A 88 29.20 78.27 22.77
CA ALA A 88 28.63 77.58 23.93
C ALA A 88 27.44 76.70 23.50
N GLY A 89 27.33 75.49 24.04
CA GLY A 89 26.23 74.58 23.76
C GLY A 89 24.88 74.97 24.42
N ASP A 90 23.85 74.21 24.07
CA ASP A 90 22.48 74.30 24.63
C ASP A 90 22.34 73.53 25.97
N PHE A 91 21.10 73.30 26.42
CA PHE A 91 20.78 72.58 27.67
C PHE A 91 20.92 71.05 27.57
N SER A 92 21.27 70.52 26.40
CA SER A 92 21.43 69.08 26.21
C SER A 92 22.75 68.57 26.82
N TRP A 93 22.88 67.24 26.85
CA TRP A 93 24.12 66.57 27.22
C TRP A 93 25.06 66.48 26.01
N TYR A 94 26.33 66.79 26.25
CA TYR A 94 27.43 66.69 25.30
C TYR A 94 28.42 65.63 25.78
N GLN A 95 29.19 65.07 24.86
CA GLN A 95 30.22 64.10 25.14
C GLN A 95 31.56 64.63 24.63
N PHE A 96 32.51 64.80 25.54
CA PHE A 96 33.89 65.10 25.20
C PHE A 96 34.66 63.78 25.08
N GLU A 97 35.39 63.60 23.98
CA GLU A 97 36.14 62.38 23.68
C GLU A 97 37.57 62.72 23.22
N LEU A 98 38.52 61.92 23.67
CA LEU A 98 39.87 61.88 23.13
C LEU A 98 39.96 60.83 22.03
N ILE A 99 40.46 61.24 20.86
CA ILE A 99 40.60 60.42 19.66
C ILE A 99 42.04 60.41 19.14
N ASP A 100 42.44 59.32 18.49
CA ASP A 100 43.66 59.25 17.70
C ASP A 100 43.44 59.89 16.31
N PRO A 101 44.20 60.91 15.89
CA PRO A 101 44.05 61.55 14.58
C PRO A 101 44.26 60.58 13.41
N ALA A 102 45.03 59.51 13.60
CA ALA A 102 45.23 58.48 12.58
C ALA A 102 44.05 57.49 12.50
N ASN A 103 43.29 57.32 13.59
CA ASN A 103 42.09 56.48 13.62
C ASN A 103 41.03 57.07 14.59
N PRO A 104 40.07 57.87 14.09
CA PRO A 104 39.11 58.63 14.91
C PRO A 104 38.13 57.79 15.76
N GLU A 105 38.12 56.46 15.59
CA GLU A 105 37.30 55.54 16.39
C GLU A 105 38.03 55.02 17.63
N ASN A 106 39.36 55.20 17.71
CA ASN A 106 40.17 54.75 18.84
C ASN A 106 40.61 55.92 19.73
N ALA A 107 40.77 55.64 21.02
CA ALA A 107 41.43 56.55 21.94
C ALA A 107 42.94 56.67 21.60
N PRO A 108 43.61 57.80 21.90
CA PRO A 108 45.05 57.94 21.69
C PRO A 108 45.84 56.86 22.42
N ALA A 109 46.99 56.47 21.85
CA ALA A 109 47.92 55.55 22.51
C ALA A 109 48.24 56.03 23.94
N ASN A 110 48.22 55.11 24.91
CA ASN A 110 48.38 55.34 26.35
C ASN A 110 47.16 55.94 27.09
N PHE A 111 45.97 55.95 26.51
CA PHE A 111 44.72 56.26 27.22
C PHE A 111 43.82 55.03 27.41
N ASP A 112 43.10 54.96 28.54
CA ASP A 112 42.05 53.95 28.75
C ASP A 112 40.85 54.24 27.83
N PRO A 113 40.44 53.32 26.94
CA PRO A 113 39.30 53.53 26.05
C PRO A 113 37.97 53.79 26.78
N CYS A 114 37.82 53.32 28.02
CA CYS A 114 36.63 53.56 28.83
C CYS A 114 36.66 54.90 29.58
N LEU A 115 37.82 55.56 29.66
CA LEU A 115 38.00 56.85 30.35
C LEU A 115 38.55 57.94 29.41
N SER A 116 38.50 57.70 28.10
CA SER A 116 38.78 58.68 27.06
C SER A 116 37.57 59.56 26.74
N SER A 117 36.39 59.26 27.28
CA SER A 117 35.16 60.03 27.08
C SER A 117 34.51 60.47 28.40
N VAL A 118 33.94 61.67 28.45
CA VAL A 118 33.13 62.17 29.57
C VAL A 118 31.91 62.94 29.07
N ARG A 119 30.74 62.66 29.67
CA ARG A 119 29.49 63.39 29.39
C ARG A 119 29.39 64.61 30.29
N PHE A 120 29.06 65.75 29.70
CA PHE A 120 28.93 67.03 30.41
C PHE A 120 27.79 67.88 29.82
N SER A 121 27.43 68.96 30.52
CA SER A 121 26.48 69.96 30.01
C SER A 121 27.05 71.37 30.18
N PHE A 122 26.87 72.23 29.18
CA PHE A 122 27.32 73.62 29.21
C PHE A 122 26.56 74.47 30.23
N LYS A 123 25.30 74.11 30.54
CA LYS A 123 24.40 74.86 31.44
C LYS A 123 24.51 74.44 32.91
N ALA A 124 25.61 73.79 33.29
CA ALA A 124 25.84 73.28 34.64
C ALA A 124 25.89 74.35 35.76
N GLN A 125 26.15 75.61 35.40
CA GLN A 125 26.23 76.73 36.35
C GLN A 125 25.00 77.67 36.29
N CYS A 126 23.94 77.30 35.57
CA CYS A 126 22.70 78.08 35.62
C CYS A 126 22.02 77.88 36.99
N PRO A 127 21.71 78.96 37.74
CA PRO A 127 20.91 78.84 38.95
C PRO A 127 19.49 78.43 38.56
N SER A 128 19.06 77.23 38.95
CA SER A 128 17.65 76.80 38.79
C SER A 128 16.92 76.96 40.12
N GLU A 129 15.79 77.67 40.12
CA GLU A 129 14.92 77.89 41.28
C GLU A 129 14.06 76.66 41.68
N PHE A 130 14.38 75.48 41.14
CA PHE A 130 13.62 74.26 41.39
C PHE A 130 14.39 73.33 42.33
N ASP A 131 13.76 73.03 43.46
CA ASP A 131 14.24 72.13 44.52
C ASP A 131 14.09 70.67 44.05
N CYS A 132 15.19 70.06 43.62
CA CYS A 132 15.20 68.70 43.08
C CYS A 132 15.49 67.67 44.18
N ALA A 133 14.52 67.45 45.08
CA ALA A 133 14.39 66.15 45.72
C ALA A 133 13.69 65.22 44.72
N SER A 134 14.44 64.30 44.11
CA SER A 134 13.88 63.32 43.18
C SER A 134 13.04 62.30 43.94
N ASP A 135 11.72 62.32 43.73
CA ASP A 135 10.81 61.28 44.20
C ASP A 135 11.22 59.93 43.58
N HIS A 136 11.62 58.99 44.43
CA HIS A 136 11.78 57.59 44.05
C HIS A 136 10.38 56.97 43.90
N LEU A 137 9.82 57.05 42.69
CA LEU A 137 8.70 56.19 42.29
C LEU A 137 9.20 54.75 42.28
N CYS A 138 8.82 53.96 43.28
CA CYS A 138 8.93 52.50 43.19
C CYS A 138 8.18 52.03 41.93
N PRO A 139 8.79 51.20 41.07
CA PRO A 139 8.04 50.57 39.99
C PRO A 139 6.89 49.74 40.59
N PRO A 140 5.73 49.66 39.90
CA PRO A 140 4.59 48.89 40.38
C PRO A 140 5.00 47.43 40.64
N GLU A 141 4.43 46.81 41.68
CA GLU A 141 4.60 45.37 41.94
C GLU A 141 4.22 44.57 40.68
N GLN A 142 5.20 43.91 40.07
CA GLN A 142 4.96 42.94 39.03
C GLN A 142 4.52 41.63 39.70
N PHE A 143 3.24 41.28 39.60
CA PHE A 143 2.78 39.95 39.96
C PHE A 143 3.44 38.94 39.00
N ASN A 144 4.14 37.94 39.53
CA ASN A 144 4.68 36.86 38.72
C ASN A 144 3.54 36.18 37.94
N GLU A 145 3.68 36.10 36.61
CA GLU A 145 2.75 35.31 35.80
C GLU A 145 2.72 33.86 36.34
N PRO A 146 1.52 33.27 36.52
CA PRO A 146 1.42 31.91 37.01
C PRO A 146 2.13 30.96 36.03
N GLN A 147 2.94 30.03 36.54
CA GLN A 147 3.43 28.93 35.72
C GLN A 147 2.24 28.07 35.29
N LEU A 148 1.80 28.26 34.04
CA LEU A 148 0.78 27.44 33.43
C LEU A 148 1.44 26.14 32.97
N ASP A 149 1.13 25.03 33.64
CA ASP A 149 1.50 23.70 33.18
C ASP A 149 0.53 23.25 32.09
N TYR A 150 0.95 23.40 30.83
CA TYR A 150 0.13 23.07 29.65
C TYR A 150 -0.07 21.56 29.44
N LEU A 151 0.62 20.70 30.20
CA LEU A 151 0.46 19.25 30.13
C LEU A 151 -0.57 18.72 31.15
N ALA A 152 -0.86 19.49 32.20
CA ALA A 152 -1.79 19.11 33.26
C ALA A 152 -3.23 19.47 32.88
N LYS A 153 -3.92 18.55 32.19
CA LYS A 153 -5.26 18.76 31.61
C LYS A 153 -6.38 17.90 32.22
N ASP A 154 -6.24 17.48 33.47
CA ASP A 154 -7.31 16.80 34.19
C ASP A 154 -8.17 17.79 35.00
N TYR A 155 -9.32 17.34 35.47
CA TYR A 155 -10.23 18.14 36.30
C TYR A 155 -9.53 18.84 37.47
N ALA A 156 -8.67 18.11 38.20
CA ALA A 156 -7.99 18.64 39.38
C ALA A 156 -7.01 19.77 39.02
N SER A 157 -6.29 19.62 37.90
CA SER A 157 -5.36 20.61 37.39
C SER A 157 -6.07 21.84 36.85
N PHE A 158 -7.16 21.67 36.08
CA PHE A 158 -7.98 22.80 35.64
C PHE A 158 -8.59 23.56 36.81
N ARG A 159 -9.17 22.86 37.80
CA ARG A 159 -9.72 23.48 39.01
C ARG A 159 -8.66 24.27 39.76
N ARG A 160 -7.47 23.69 39.96
CA ARG A 160 -6.36 24.37 40.62
C ARG A 160 -5.92 25.61 39.84
N LEU A 161 -5.71 25.48 38.54
CA LEU A 161 -5.27 26.57 37.67
C LEU A 161 -6.27 27.74 37.67
N LEU A 162 -7.57 27.44 37.60
CA LEU A 162 -8.63 28.45 37.66
C LEU A 162 -8.69 29.14 39.03
N LEU A 163 -8.61 28.39 40.13
CA LEU A 163 -8.59 28.96 41.49
C LEU A 163 -7.34 29.81 41.75
N ASP A 164 -6.17 29.33 41.32
CA ASP A 164 -4.90 30.06 41.43
C ASP A 164 -4.96 31.38 40.62
N ARG A 165 -5.56 31.34 39.42
CA ARG A 165 -5.78 32.52 38.59
C ARG A 165 -6.77 33.50 39.20
N MET A 166 -7.85 33.02 39.82
CA MET A 166 -8.81 33.87 40.54
C MET A 166 -8.18 34.58 41.74
N GLY A 167 -7.33 33.88 42.49
CA GLY A 167 -6.59 34.47 43.61
C GLY A 167 -5.66 35.62 43.22
N GLN A 168 -5.21 35.67 41.96
CA GLN A 168 -4.39 36.75 41.42
C GLN A 168 -5.21 37.91 40.87
N LEU A 169 -6.30 37.61 40.14
CA LEU A 169 -7.09 38.62 39.44
C LEU A 169 -8.09 39.35 40.35
N ILE A 170 -8.54 38.70 41.43
CA ILE A 170 -9.56 39.23 42.35
C ILE A 170 -8.90 39.54 43.70
N PRO A 171 -8.62 40.83 44.01
CA PRO A 171 -8.02 41.23 45.27
C PRO A 171 -8.87 40.77 46.46
N GLY A 172 -8.25 40.03 47.39
CA GLY A 172 -8.91 39.54 48.61
C GLY A 172 -9.65 38.21 48.49
N PHE A 173 -9.67 37.57 47.32
CA PHE A 173 -10.25 36.24 47.14
C PHE A 173 -9.44 35.17 47.90
N ARG A 174 -10.03 34.60 48.96
CA ARG A 174 -9.42 33.54 49.80
C ARG A 174 -10.34 32.32 49.99
N GLU A 175 -11.52 32.34 49.37
CA GLU A 175 -12.54 31.32 49.61
C GLU A 175 -12.11 29.97 49.03
N ARG A 176 -12.27 28.92 49.82
CA ARG A 176 -11.88 27.54 49.48
C ARG A 176 -12.95 26.52 49.85
N ASN A 177 -14.07 26.97 50.42
CA ASN A 177 -15.16 26.10 50.84
C ASN A 177 -15.86 25.50 49.61
N PRO A 178 -16.00 24.15 49.53
CA PRO A 178 -16.76 23.50 48.47
C PRO A 178 -18.23 23.93 48.38
N ALA A 179 -18.81 24.42 49.48
CA ALA A 179 -20.19 24.91 49.51
C ALA A 179 -20.35 26.35 48.97
N ASP A 180 -19.24 27.03 48.65
CA ASP A 180 -19.28 28.37 48.07
C ASP A 180 -19.71 28.33 46.59
N PHE A 181 -20.57 29.26 46.19
CA PHE A 181 -21.10 29.32 44.83
C PHE A 181 -19.99 29.56 43.79
N SER A 182 -18.99 30.39 44.11
CA SER A 182 -17.88 30.70 43.21
C SER A 182 -17.01 29.48 42.98
N VAL A 183 -16.75 28.71 44.04
CA VAL A 183 -16.01 27.43 43.96
C VAL A 183 -16.79 26.42 43.11
N ALA A 184 -18.11 26.29 43.32
CA ALA A 184 -18.95 25.41 42.50
C ALA A 184 -18.94 25.78 41.00
N LEU A 185 -18.93 27.08 40.66
CA LEU A 185 -18.83 27.53 39.27
C LEU A 185 -17.48 27.17 38.66
N VAL A 186 -16.38 27.34 39.41
CA VAL A 186 -15.04 26.94 38.97
C VAL A 186 -14.96 25.44 38.75
N GLU A 187 -15.56 24.64 39.64
CA GLU A 187 -15.63 23.19 39.49
C GLU A 187 -16.42 22.78 38.24
N LEU A 188 -17.53 23.45 37.93
CA LEU A 188 -18.30 23.21 36.71
C LEU A 188 -17.48 23.57 35.45
N LEU A 189 -16.76 24.69 35.46
CA LEU A 189 -15.86 25.06 34.36
C LEU A 189 -14.69 24.08 34.21
N ALA A 190 -14.11 23.62 35.32
CA ALA A 190 -13.06 22.61 35.31
C ALA A 190 -13.57 21.27 34.74
N HIS A 191 -14.81 20.89 35.06
CA HIS A 191 -15.44 19.70 34.49
C HIS A 191 -15.66 19.83 32.97
N VAL A 192 -16.17 20.98 32.51
CA VAL A 192 -16.30 21.24 31.07
C VAL A 192 -14.93 21.26 30.39
N GLY A 193 -13.91 21.84 31.04
CA GLY A 193 -12.52 21.85 30.55
C GLY A 193 -11.95 20.45 30.38
N ASP A 194 -12.14 19.58 31.37
CA ASP A 194 -11.75 18.17 31.33
C ASP A 194 -12.45 17.42 30.18
N GLN A 195 -13.77 17.58 30.03
CA GLN A 195 -14.49 16.98 28.90
C GLN A 195 -14.01 17.49 27.54
N LEU A 196 -13.81 18.80 27.39
CA LEU A 196 -13.27 19.38 26.15
C LEU A 196 -11.85 18.91 25.86
N SER A 197 -11.00 18.78 26.89
CA SER A 197 -9.65 18.23 26.74
C SER A 197 -9.70 16.78 26.25
N TYR A 198 -10.57 15.96 26.85
CA TYR A 198 -10.79 14.58 26.39
C TYR A 198 -11.22 14.53 24.92
N TYR A 199 -12.15 15.39 24.50
CA TYR A 199 -12.57 15.46 23.10
C TYR A 199 -11.43 15.91 22.18
N GLN A 200 -10.60 16.87 22.59
CA GLN A 200 -9.44 17.31 21.82
C GLN A 200 -8.42 16.18 21.66
N ASP A 201 -8.09 15.47 22.73
CA ASP A 201 -7.14 14.36 22.69
C ASP A 201 -7.67 13.19 21.86
N ALA A 202 -8.97 12.90 21.95
CA ALA A 202 -9.62 11.89 21.11
C ALA A 202 -9.54 12.27 19.61
N VAL A 203 -9.84 13.52 19.26
CA VAL A 203 -9.73 14.00 17.86
C VAL A 203 -8.28 14.02 17.38
N ALA A 204 -7.35 14.50 18.21
CA ALA A 204 -5.93 14.55 17.89
C ALA A 204 -5.33 13.15 17.69
N THR A 205 -5.77 12.17 18.49
CA THR A 205 -5.39 10.76 18.32
C THR A 205 -5.81 10.24 16.95
N GLU A 206 -7.01 10.59 16.47
CA GLU A 206 -7.52 10.16 15.17
C GLU A 206 -6.93 10.94 13.98
N ALA A 207 -6.20 12.03 14.20
CA ALA A 207 -5.72 12.94 13.14
C ALA A 207 -4.48 12.45 12.38
N TYR A 208 -3.81 11.40 12.86
CA TYR A 208 -2.61 10.85 12.23
C TYR A 208 -2.71 9.33 12.10
N LEU A 209 -2.21 8.80 10.98
CA LEU A 209 -2.24 7.35 10.71
C LEU A 209 -1.60 6.52 11.83
N GLY A 210 -0.48 6.99 12.38
CA GLY A 210 0.25 6.29 13.44
C GLY A 210 -0.46 6.24 14.79
N THR A 211 -1.38 7.17 15.07
CA THR A 211 -2.08 7.28 16.37
C THR A 211 -3.55 6.90 16.29
N ALA A 212 -4.17 6.94 15.11
CA ALA A 212 -5.59 6.70 14.92
C ALA A 212 -6.01 5.32 15.42
N ARG A 213 -7.10 5.25 16.19
CA ARG A 213 -7.61 4.01 16.78
C ARG A 213 -8.83 3.49 16.05
N ARG A 214 -9.66 4.37 15.47
CA ARG A 214 -10.83 3.95 14.71
C ARG A 214 -10.44 3.41 13.34
N ARG A 215 -11.06 2.31 12.95
CA ARG A 215 -10.84 1.67 11.64
C ARG A 215 -11.18 2.63 10.50
N VAL A 216 -12.28 3.37 10.64
CA VAL A 216 -12.71 4.35 9.63
C VAL A 216 -11.70 5.50 9.48
N SER A 217 -11.07 5.96 10.58
CA SER A 217 -10.00 6.96 10.50
C SER A 217 -8.80 6.41 9.75
N LEU A 218 -8.36 5.18 10.07
CA LEU A 218 -7.28 4.50 9.36
C LEU A 218 -7.59 4.37 7.86
N ARG A 219 -8.81 3.94 7.50
CA ARG A 219 -9.28 3.87 6.10
C ARG A 219 -9.18 5.19 5.38
N ARG A 220 -9.60 6.28 6.01
CA ARG A 220 -9.53 7.62 5.41
C ARG A 220 -8.09 8.11 5.24
N HIS A 221 -7.20 7.84 6.20
CA HIS A 221 -5.76 8.18 6.07
C HIS A 221 -5.06 7.34 5.00
N ALA A 222 -5.26 6.03 5.03
CA ALA A 222 -4.71 5.10 4.04
C ALA A 222 -5.14 5.46 2.61
N ARG A 223 -6.38 5.90 2.43
CA ARG A 223 -6.89 6.37 1.14
C ARG A 223 -6.15 7.60 0.61
N LEU A 224 -5.65 8.50 1.46
CA LEU A 224 -4.81 9.62 1.01
C LEU A 224 -3.46 9.17 0.43
N LEU A 225 -3.06 7.93 0.73
CA LEU A 225 -1.85 7.28 0.24
C LEU A 225 -2.14 6.29 -0.89
N ASP A 226 -3.34 6.34 -1.47
CA ASP A 226 -3.85 5.39 -2.47
C ASP A 226 -3.78 3.91 -2.00
N TYR A 227 -3.83 3.67 -0.68
CA TYR A 227 -3.85 2.33 -0.10
C TYR A 227 -5.29 1.89 0.20
N PRO A 228 -5.87 0.96 -0.59
CA PRO A 228 -7.19 0.41 -0.32
C PRO A 228 -7.12 -0.64 0.78
N ILE A 229 -7.57 -0.28 1.98
CA ILE A 229 -7.76 -1.23 3.08
C ILE A 229 -8.87 -2.23 2.70
N HIS A 230 -8.62 -3.52 2.92
CA HIS A 230 -9.66 -4.54 2.74
C HIS A 230 -10.38 -4.87 4.06
N ASP A 231 -11.68 -5.14 3.96
CA ASP A 231 -12.55 -5.54 5.08
C ASP A 231 -12.73 -7.06 5.17
N GLY A 232 -11.73 -7.78 4.63
CA GLY A 232 -11.70 -9.23 4.57
C GLY A 232 -12.40 -9.77 3.33
N CYS A 233 -12.60 -11.08 3.31
CA CYS A 233 -13.31 -11.76 2.23
C CYS A 233 -14.01 -13.00 2.79
N ASN A 234 -15.17 -13.35 2.25
CA ASN A 234 -15.78 -14.64 2.52
C ASN A 234 -15.02 -15.77 1.81
N SER A 235 -15.37 -17.01 2.14
CA SER A 235 -14.82 -18.19 1.47
C SER A 235 -15.75 -18.65 0.34
N ARG A 236 -15.17 -19.37 -0.63
CA ARG A 236 -15.87 -20.07 -1.70
C ARG A 236 -15.61 -21.56 -1.67
N VAL A 237 -16.56 -22.31 -2.18
CA VAL A 237 -16.54 -23.77 -2.18
C VAL A 237 -17.39 -24.32 -3.31
N TYR A 238 -17.01 -25.48 -3.85
CA TYR A 238 -17.90 -26.27 -4.70
C TYR A 238 -18.65 -27.30 -3.86
N VAL A 239 -19.96 -27.32 -4.00
CA VAL A 239 -20.85 -28.29 -3.35
C VAL A 239 -21.43 -29.22 -4.41
N CYS A 240 -21.31 -30.53 -4.19
CA CYS A 240 -21.89 -31.54 -5.05
C CYS A 240 -23.19 -32.07 -4.44
N LEU A 241 -24.25 -32.10 -5.24
CA LEU A 241 -25.53 -32.67 -4.86
C LEU A 241 -25.70 -34.07 -5.45
N ARG A 242 -26.25 -34.98 -4.66
CA ARG A 242 -26.75 -36.28 -5.13
C ARG A 242 -28.26 -36.27 -5.14
N VAL A 243 -28.84 -36.51 -6.30
CA VAL A 243 -30.29 -36.43 -6.51
C VAL A 243 -30.87 -37.72 -7.11
N LYS A 244 -32.11 -38.02 -6.78
CA LYS A 244 -32.89 -39.10 -7.41
C LYS A 244 -33.41 -38.63 -8.78
N PRO A 245 -33.76 -39.57 -9.68
CA PRO A 245 -34.27 -39.24 -11.02
C PRO A 245 -35.49 -38.29 -11.06
N GLY A 246 -36.26 -38.20 -9.97
CA GLY A 246 -37.38 -37.25 -9.89
C GLY A 246 -36.97 -35.77 -9.90
N ALA A 247 -35.71 -35.45 -9.61
CA ALA A 247 -35.17 -34.09 -9.72
C ALA A 247 -34.58 -33.77 -11.10
N ASP A 248 -34.59 -34.71 -12.05
CA ASP A 248 -33.91 -34.54 -13.33
C ASP A 248 -34.50 -33.35 -14.11
N GLY A 249 -33.63 -32.43 -14.53
CA GLY A 249 -34.00 -31.21 -15.24
C GLY A 249 -34.52 -30.08 -14.37
N GLN A 250 -34.70 -30.29 -13.05
CA GLN A 250 -35.06 -29.24 -12.10
C GLN A 250 -33.87 -28.30 -11.86
N VAL A 251 -34.17 -27.04 -11.52
CA VAL A 251 -33.17 -25.99 -11.34
C VAL A 251 -33.10 -25.61 -9.86
N LEU A 252 -31.98 -25.90 -9.22
CA LEU A 252 -31.63 -25.35 -7.93
C LEU A 252 -31.32 -23.86 -8.09
N ALA A 253 -32.13 -22.99 -7.50
CA ALA A 253 -31.95 -21.55 -7.62
C ALA A 253 -30.64 -21.06 -6.97
N ALA A 254 -30.07 -19.99 -7.50
CA ALA A 254 -29.08 -19.17 -6.81
C ALA A 254 -29.63 -18.69 -5.46
N ARG A 255 -28.73 -18.40 -4.52
CA ARG A 255 -29.04 -18.03 -3.12
C ARG A 255 -29.74 -19.14 -2.32
N THR A 256 -29.60 -20.40 -2.73
CA THR A 256 -30.07 -21.53 -1.91
C THR A 256 -29.12 -21.74 -0.72
N PRO A 257 -29.60 -21.71 0.54
CA PRO A 257 -28.74 -21.87 1.71
C PRO A 257 -28.26 -23.32 1.91
N LEU A 258 -26.98 -23.47 2.24
CA LEU A 258 -26.25 -24.71 2.46
C LEU A 258 -25.56 -24.62 3.83
N LEU A 259 -25.70 -25.65 4.65
CA LEU A 259 -25.32 -25.60 6.07
C LEU A 259 -24.25 -26.64 6.39
N THR A 260 -23.33 -26.25 7.28
CA THR A 260 -22.36 -27.18 7.86
C THR A 260 -22.95 -28.00 9.00
N GLY A 261 -22.56 -29.26 9.10
CA GLY A 261 -22.84 -30.09 10.28
C GLY A 261 -24.26 -30.68 10.35
N GLY A 262 -24.46 -31.48 11.40
CA GLY A 262 -25.69 -32.21 11.69
C GLY A 262 -25.92 -33.40 10.74
N ARG A 263 -25.71 -34.63 11.22
CA ARG A 263 -26.14 -35.86 10.51
C ARG A 263 -27.47 -36.44 11.00
N GLU A 264 -28.05 -35.86 12.06
CA GLU A 264 -29.22 -36.45 12.73
C GLU A 264 -30.57 -36.14 12.03
N ALA A 265 -30.67 -34.99 11.38
CA ALA A 265 -31.76 -34.62 10.48
C ALA A 265 -31.33 -34.84 9.01
N GLY A 266 -32.32 -35.03 8.13
CA GLY A 266 -32.11 -35.31 6.70
C GLY A 266 -31.35 -34.23 5.92
N PRO A 267 -31.03 -34.49 4.64
CA PRO A 267 -30.21 -33.58 3.83
C PRO A 267 -30.89 -32.26 3.47
N VAL A 268 -32.21 -32.17 3.59
CA VAL A 268 -33.00 -30.97 3.29
C VAL A 268 -33.79 -30.54 4.53
N LEU A 269 -33.73 -29.24 4.84
CA LEU A 269 -34.42 -28.60 5.96
C LEU A 269 -35.36 -27.49 5.48
N ASP A 270 -36.33 -27.11 6.33
CA ASP A 270 -37.21 -25.97 6.12
C ASP A 270 -36.51 -24.64 6.40
N SER A 271 -37.02 -23.54 5.83
CA SER A 271 -36.42 -22.21 6.00
C SER A 271 -36.41 -21.71 7.44
N GLY A 272 -37.34 -22.18 8.27
CA GLY A 272 -37.47 -21.79 9.68
C GLY A 272 -36.27 -22.18 10.55
N ILE A 273 -35.37 -23.04 10.07
CA ILE A 273 -34.12 -23.35 10.76
C ILE A 273 -33.15 -22.15 10.79
N LEU A 274 -33.16 -21.30 9.76
CA LEU A 274 -32.19 -20.20 9.60
C LEU A 274 -32.28 -19.18 10.73
N ASP A 275 -33.47 -18.97 11.29
CA ASP A 275 -33.72 -18.07 12.43
C ASP A 275 -33.38 -18.70 13.79
N ARG A 276 -33.09 -20.01 13.82
CA ARG A 276 -32.86 -20.80 15.04
C ARG A 276 -31.46 -21.42 15.09
N LEU A 277 -30.59 -21.09 14.14
CA LEU A 277 -29.24 -21.63 14.12
C LEU A 277 -28.48 -21.18 15.38
N PRO A 278 -27.80 -22.10 16.09
CA PRO A 278 -26.95 -21.73 17.22
C PRO A 278 -25.77 -20.87 16.72
N ASP A 279 -25.51 -19.77 17.44
CA ASP A 279 -24.47 -18.82 17.09
C ASP A 279 -23.09 -19.50 16.95
N GLY A 280 -22.50 -19.38 15.75
CA GLY A 280 -21.11 -19.76 15.48
C GLY A 280 -20.82 -21.26 15.26
N GLU A 281 -21.74 -22.18 15.57
CA GLU A 281 -21.52 -23.62 15.36
C GLU A 281 -21.81 -24.06 13.92
N THR A 282 -22.84 -23.49 13.30
CA THR A 282 -23.25 -23.80 11.93
C THR A 282 -22.92 -22.64 11.01
N GLN A 283 -22.02 -22.87 10.05
CA GLN A 283 -21.71 -21.92 8.99
C GLN A 283 -22.71 -22.07 7.85
N VAL A 284 -23.14 -20.94 7.30
CA VAL A 284 -24.11 -20.87 6.19
C VAL A 284 -23.40 -20.44 4.92
N PHE A 285 -23.62 -21.19 3.85
CA PHE A 285 -23.20 -20.88 2.50
C PHE A 285 -24.43 -20.68 1.63
N GLU A 286 -24.31 -19.94 0.54
CA GLU A 286 -25.38 -19.78 -0.43
C GLU A 286 -24.85 -20.10 -1.84
N SER A 287 -25.65 -20.76 -2.67
CA SER A 287 -25.31 -20.97 -4.08
C SER A 287 -25.15 -19.63 -4.80
N LEU A 288 -24.11 -19.50 -5.63
CA LEU A 288 -23.82 -18.27 -6.37
C LEU A 288 -24.55 -18.18 -7.72
N HIS A 289 -25.08 -19.30 -8.20
CA HIS A 289 -25.77 -19.40 -9.48
C HIS A 289 -26.76 -20.56 -9.47
N ASP A 290 -27.64 -20.55 -10.47
CA ASP A 290 -28.57 -21.65 -10.71
C ASP A 290 -27.80 -22.91 -11.14
N LEU A 291 -28.27 -24.08 -10.69
CA LEU A 291 -27.73 -25.38 -11.10
C LEU A 291 -28.86 -26.28 -11.58
N ARG A 292 -28.76 -26.77 -12.82
CA ARG A 292 -29.65 -27.83 -13.31
C ARG A 292 -29.19 -29.18 -12.78
N LEU A 293 -30.12 -29.94 -12.21
CA LEU A 293 -29.84 -31.19 -11.52
C LEU A 293 -30.08 -32.39 -12.45
N HIS A 294 -29.14 -33.34 -12.45
CA HIS A 294 -29.26 -34.59 -13.19
C HIS A 294 -28.75 -35.78 -12.37
N SER A 295 -29.58 -36.80 -12.20
CA SER A 295 -29.22 -38.03 -11.47
C SER A 295 -28.06 -38.78 -12.13
N ALA A 296 -27.94 -38.72 -13.46
CA ALA A 296 -26.81 -39.23 -14.23
C ALA A 296 -25.46 -38.56 -13.87
N HIS A 297 -25.48 -37.33 -13.36
CA HIS A 297 -24.28 -36.58 -12.98
C HIS A 297 -23.83 -36.83 -11.52
N ASN A 298 -24.56 -37.64 -10.75
CA ASN A 298 -24.21 -37.96 -9.37
C ASN A 298 -22.86 -38.67 -9.24
N ARG A 299 -22.58 -39.56 -10.21
CA ARG A 299 -21.37 -40.38 -10.29
C ARG A 299 -21.17 -40.81 -11.74
N ILE A 300 -20.20 -40.19 -12.40
CA ILE A 300 -19.86 -40.42 -13.80
C ILE A 300 -18.60 -41.30 -13.84
N ALA A 301 -18.69 -42.42 -14.54
CA ALA A 301 -17.55 -43.31 -14.75
C ALA A 301 -16.58 -42.72 -15.77
N ILE A 302 -15.27 -42.87 -15.51
CA ILE A 302 -14.21 -42.45 -16.43
C ILE A 302 -13.79 -43.68 -17.23
N HIS A 303 -13.77 -43.57 -18.55
CA HIS A 303 -13.47 -44.69 -19.44
C HIS A 303 -11.97 -45.01 -19.40
N HIS A 304 -11.64 -46.28 -19.18
CA HIS A 304 -10.27 -46.78 -19.03
C HIS A 304 -9.70 -47.42 -20.31
N TRP A 305 -10.45 -47.41 -21.42
CA TRP A 305 -10.02 -47.90 -22.74
C TRP A 305 -9.55 -49.37 -22.76
N GLY A 306 -10.10 -50.19 -21.86
CA GLY A 306 -9.69 -51.59 -21.70
C GLY A 306 -8.33 -51.78 -21.03
N ASP A 307 -7.69 -50.71 -20.53
CA ASP A 307 -6.49 -50.80 -19.70
C ASP A 307 -6.90 -50.96 -18.22
N PRO A 308 -6.60 -52.12 -17.59
CA PRO A 308 -6.93 -52.36 -16.20
C PRO A 308 -6.20 -51.46 -15.19
N ALA A 309 -5.11 -50.81 -15.59
CA ALA A 309 -4.31 -49.90 -14.78
C ALA A 309 -4.24 -48.50 -15.40
N PHE A 310 -5.36 -48.03 -15.96
CA PHE A 310 -5.43 -46.73 -16.61
C PHE A 310 -5.33 -45.60 -15.59
N CYS A 311 -4.43 -44.63 -15.83
CA CYS A 311 -4.35 -43.41 -15.04
C CYS A 311 -4.26 -42.18 -15.94
N LEU A 312 -4.99 -41.12 -15.57
CA LEU A 312 -4.80 -39.80 -16.16
C LEU A 312 -3.49 -39.20 -15.63
N SER A 313 -2.63 -38.76 -16.54
CA SER A 313 -1.33 -38.19 -16.17
C SER A 313 -1.47 -36.84 -15.45
N ARG A 314 -0.46 -36.48 -14.65
CA ARG A 314 -0.33 -35.13 -14.11
C ARG A 314 -0.26 -34.13 -15.26
N GLY A 315 -1.08 -33.10 -15.21
CA GLY A 315 -1.21 -32.11 -16.28
C GLY A 315 -2.24 -32.47 -17.36
N ALA A 316 -2.99 -33.57 -17.21
CA ALA A 316 -4.05 -33.92 -18.14
C ALA A 316 -5.10 -32.80 -18.23
N LEU A 317 -5.62 -32.61 -19.45
CA LEU A 317 -6.62 -31.60 -19.84
C LEU A 317 -7.87 -32.20 -20.47
N GLU A 318 -7.93 -33.53 -20.59
CA GLU A 318 -9.01 -34.23 -21.26
C GLU A 318 -9.22 -35.63 -20.66
N ALA A 319 -10.46 -36.12 -20.77
CA ALA A 319 -10.85 -37.46 -20.38
C ALA A 319 -12.04 -37.94 -21.22
N ALA A 320 -12.20 -39.26 -21.31
CA ALA A 320 -13.40 -39.88 -21.84
C ALA A 320 -14.29 -40.33 -20.69
N LEU A 321 -15.55 -39.89 -20.68
CA LEU A 321 -16.54 -40.25 -19.68
C LEU A 321 -17.54 -41.22 -20.29
N VAL A 322 -17.98 -42.21 -19.52
CA VAL A 322 -19.01 -43.16 -19.96
C VAL A 322 -20.36 -42.45 -20.01
N ASN A 323 -21.02 -42.50 -21.17
CA ASN A 323 -22.28 -41.80 -21.44
C ASN A 323 -23.50 -42.74 -21.33
N ASP A 324 -23.53 -43.55 -20.28
CA ASP A 324 -24.64 -44.44 -19.93
C ASP A 324 -24.81 -44.49 -18.40
N PRO A 325 -25.87 -43.89 -17.82
CA PRO A 325 -26.96 -43.18 -18.49
C PRO A 325 -26.49 -41.89 -19.20
N ALA A 326 -27.30 -41.40 -20.14
CA ALA A 326 -26.96 -40.22 -20.95
C ALA A 326 -26.66 -38.99 -20.08
N LEU A 327 -25.51 -38.37 -20.33
CA LEU A 327 -24.98 -37.20 -19.65
C LEU A 327 -25.37 -35.93 -20.41
N ASP A 328 -26.01 -34.98 -19.71
CA ASP A 328 -26.30 -33.64 -20.23
C ASP A 328 -25.16 -32.65 -19.86
N LEU A 329 -23.96 -32.88 -20.41
CA LEU A 329 -22.78 -32.05 -20.12
C LEU A 329 -22.57 -30.97 -21.19
N GLU A 330 -22.29 -29.74 -20.75
CA GLU A 330 -22.03 -28.59 -21.62
C GLU A 330 -20.71 -27.88 -21.25
N ALA A 331 -20.15 -27.15 -22.22
CA ALA A 331 -19.02 -26.26 -21.96
C ALA A 331 -19.42 -25.20 -20.91
N GLY A 332 -18.56 -24.97 -19.93
CA GLY A 332 -18.82 -24.11 -18.79
C GLY A 332 -19.21 -24.86 -17.52
N MET A 333 -19.68 -26.09 -17.59
CA MET A 333 -19.97 -26.91 -16.39
C MET A 333 -18.69 -27.28 -15.63
N VAL A 334 -18.82 -27.50 -14.32
CA VAL A 334 -17.71 -27.94 -13.45
C VAL A 334 -17.88 -29.40 -13.12
N LEU A 335 -16.83 -30.19 -13.34
CA LEU A 335 -16.73 -31.57 -12.86
C LEU A 335 -15.73 -31.65 -11.72
N ILE A 336 -16.04 -32.47 -10.71
CA ILE A 336 -15.08 -32.82 -9.66
C ILE A 336 -14.61 -34.24 -9.89
N PHE A 337 -13.33 -34.39 -10.19
CA PHE A 337 -12.65 -35.68 -10.24
C PHE A 337 -12.20 -36.05 -8.83
N GLU A 338 -12.55 -37.24 -8.35
CA GLU A 338 -12.12 -37.73 -7.06
C GLU A 338 -11.72 -39.22 -7.08
N GLU A 339 -10.68 -39.54 -6.32
CA GLU A 339 -10.37 -40.92 -5.93
C GLU A 339 -11.38 -41.41 -4.87
N VAL A 340 -12.04 -42.53 -5.18
CA VAL A 340 -13.07 -43.15 -4.31
C VAL A 340 -12.58 -44.43 -3.66
N LEU A 341 -11.63 -45.13 -4.28
CA LEU A 341 -10.96 -46.33 -3.75
C LEU A 341 -9.45 -46.14 -3.86
N SER A 342 -8.68 -46.71 -2.94
CA SER A 342 -7.22 -46.71 -3.09
C SER A 342 -6.81 -47.59 -4.28
N PRO A 343 -5.93 -47.10 -5.19
CA PRO A 343 -5.41 -47.91 -6.30
C PRO A 343 -4.52 -49.07 -5.82
N THR A 344 -4.06 -49.04 -4.56
CA THR A 344 -3.17 -50.08 -4.01
C THR A 344 -3.91 -51.13 -3.18
N THR A 345 -4.94 -50.73 -2.42
CA THR A 345 -5.67 -51.66 -1.54
C THR A 345 -7.09 -51.97 -2.01
N GLY A 346 -7.66 -51.16 -2.91
CA GLY A 346 -9.04 -51.29 -3.37
C GLY A 346 -10.08 -50.94 -2.31
N LEU A 347 -9.66 -50.40 -1.15
CA LEU A 347 -10.53 -50.02 -0.05
C LEU A 347 -10.85 -48.53 -0.09
N ALA A 348 -12.12 -48.18 0.17
CA ALA A 348 -12.56 -46.79 0.25
C ALA A 348 -11.98 -46.02 1.45
N ALA A 349 -11.64 -46.75 2.52
CA ALA A 349 -11.05 -46.15 3.73
C ALA A 349 -9.62 -45.63 3.48
N ASP A 350 -8.90 -46.24 2.55
CA ASP A 350 -7.50 -45.94 2.24
C ASP A 350 -7.35 -45.00 1.03
N ALA A 351 -8.46 -44.59 0.40
CA ALA A 351 -8.45 -43.67 -0.74
C ALA A 351 -7.80 -42.33 -0.35
N ASP A 352 -6.90 -41.83 -1.20
CA ASP A 352 -6.23 -40.56 -0.98
C ASP A 352 -7.23 -39.41 -1.17
N ARG A 353 -7.61 -38.78 -0.06
CA ARG A 353 -8.57 -37.68 -0.06
C ARG A 353 -8.02 -36.38 -0.66
N SER A 354 -6.70 -36.30 -0.86
CA SER A 354 -6.06 -35.18 -1.56
C SER A 354 -6.16 -35.31 -3.08
N HIS A 355 -6.46 -36.51 -3.61
CA HIS A 355 -6.73 -36.74 -5.03
C HIS A 355 -8.14 -36.32 -5.42
N ARG A 356 -8.42 -35.03 -5.24
CA ARG A 356 -9.66 -34.36 -5.68
C ARG A 356 -9.33 -33.09 -6.39
N HIS A 357 -9.98 -32.85 -7.52
CA HIS A 357 -9.74 -31.65 -8.31
C HIS A 357 -11.00 -31.24 -9.07
N ALA A 358 -11.32 -29.95 -9.03
CA ALA A 358 -12.42 -29.37 -9.78
C ALA A 358 -11.89 -28.84 -11.11
N VAL A 359 -12.59 -29.15 -12.21
CA VAL A 359 -12.23 -28.71 -13.55
C VAL A 359 -13.42 -28.09 -14.24
N ARG A 360 -13.23 -26.99 -14.97
CA ARG A 360 -14.28 -26.40 -15.80
C ARG A 360 -14.16 -26.90 -17.25
N LEU A 361 -15.24 -27.47 -17.77
CA LEU A 361 -15.30 -27.95 -19.15
C LEU A 361 -15.21 -26.79 -20.13
N VAL A 362 -14.35 -26.92 -21.13
CA VAL A 362 -14.25 -25.97 -22.27
C VAL A 362 -14.81 -26.57 -23.56
N GLU A 363 -14.82 -27.89 -23.66
CA GLU A 363 -15.32 -28.62 -24.81
C GLU A 363 -15.93 -29.95 -24.36
N VAL A 364 -17.08 -30.27 -24.95
CA VAL A 364 -17.79 -31.53 -24.74
C VAL A 364 -18.18 -32.07 -26.12
N LYS A 365 -17.74 -33.29 -26.44
CA LYS A 365 -18.00 -33.95 -27.72
C LYS A 365 -18.57 -35.34 -27.50
N PRO A 366 -19.58 -35.77 -28.27
CA PRO A 366 -19.97 -37.17 -28.28
C PRO A 366 -18.84 -38.02 -28.86
N GLY A 367 -18.62 -39.18 -28.26
CA GLY A 367 -17.67 -40.19 -28.71
C GLY A 367 -18.25 -41.59 -28.58
N HIS A 368 -17.52 -42.58 -29.07
CA HIS A 368 -17.86 -44.00 -28.88
C HIS A 368 -16.57 -44.80 -28.82
N ASP A 369 -16.56 -45.86 -28.00
CA ASP A 369 -15.51 -46.87 -28.08
C ASP A 369 -15.99 -48.01 -29.01
N PRO A 370 -15.38 -48.19 -30.20
CA PRO A 370 -15.80 -49.21 -31.15
C PRO A 370 -15.48 -50.65 -30.67
N LEU A 371 -14.59 -50.83 -29.69
CA LEU A 371 -14.22 -52.16 -29.18
C LEU A 371 -15.26 -52.69 -28.19
N THR A 372 -15.74 -51.82 -27.30
CA THR A 372 -16.68 -52.17 -26.22
C THR A 372 -18.13 -51.78 -26.54
N ASP A 373 -18.36 -51.09 -27.67
CA ASP A 373 -19.65 -50.48 -28.05
C ASP A 373 -20.22 -49.54 -26.98
N THR A 374 -19.32 -48.90 -26.21
CA THR A 374 -19.69 -48.01 -25.11
C THR A 374 -19.86 -46.57 -25.63
N PRO A 375 -21.01 -45.91 -25.42
CA PRO A 375 -21.17 -44.50 -25.76
C PRO A 375 -20.33 -43.64 -24.80
N LEU A 376 -19.60 -42.66 -25.34
CA LEU A 376 -18.69 -41.81 -24.58
C LEU A 376 -19.05 -40.33 -24.70
N CYS A 377 -18.64 -39.58 -23.69
CA CYS A 377 -18.60 -38.12 -23.69
C CYS A 377 -17.13 -37.71 -23.54
N LEU A 378 -16.53 -37.22 -24.62
CA LEU A 378 -15.14 -36.74 -24.66
C LEU A 378 -15.13 -35.30 -24.16
N VAL A 379 -14.48 -35.08 -23.03
CA VAL A 379 -14.43 -33.77 -22.37
C VAL A 379 -13.02 -33.21 -22.38
N ARG A 380 -12.91 -31.90 -22.60
CA ARG A 380 -11.69 -31.12 -22.34
C ARG A 380 -11.99 -30.02 -21.36
N TRP A 381 -11.05 -29.70 -20.48
CA TRP A 381 -11.20 -28.64 -19.48
C TRP A 381 -10.11 -27.58 -19.58
N HIS A 382 -10.35 -26.48 -18.85
CA HIS A 382 -9.52 -25.29 -18.89
C HIS A 382 -8.06 -25.60 -18.51
N VAL A 383 -7.11 -24.93 -19.17
CA VAL A 383 -5.66 -25.19 -18.98
C VAL A 383 -5.18 -24.95 -17.55
N GLU A 384 -5.70 -23.93 -16.87
CA GLU A 384 -5.41 -23.68 -15.44
C GLU A 384 -5.93 -24.76 -14.49
N ASP A 385 -6.90 -25.57 -14.93
CA ASP A 385 -7.47 -26.67 -14.15
C ASP A 385 -6.77 -28.02 -14.48
N ALA A 386 -5.60 -28.00 -15.11
CA ALA A 386 -4.81 -29.21 -15.37
C ALA A 386 -4.61 -30.03 -14.08
N LEU A 387 -4.74 -31.36 -14.17
CA LEU A 387 -4.68 -32.21 -12.98
C LEU A 387 -3.34 -32.05 -12.25
N PRO A 388 -3.31 -31.69 -10.96
CA PRO A 388 -2.07 -31.44 -10.24
C PRO A 388 -1.32 -32.72 -9.86
N PHE A 389 -1.99 -33.87 -9.92
CA PHE A 389 -1.50 -35.23 -9.64
C PHE A 389 -1.91 -36.20 -10.76
N ALA A 390 -1.30 -37.38 -10.81
CA ALA A 390 -1.80 -38.47 -11.65
C ALA A 390 -3.00 -39.13 -10.97
N LEU A 391 -4.10 -39.31 -11.68
CA LEU A 391 -5.34 -39.88 -11.13
C LEU A 391 -5.56 -41.27 -11.76
N CYS A 392 -5.44 -42.31 -10.95
CA CYS A 392 -5.74 -43.66 -11.43
C CYS A 392 -7.25 -43.89 -11.51
N VAL A 393 -7.69 -44.33 -12.67
CA VAL A 393 -9.09 -44.51 -13.04
C VAL A 393 -9.54 -45.94 -12.77
N SER A 394 -8.69 -46.91 -13.12
CA SER A 394 -8.90 -48.34 -12.91
C SER A 394 -7.69 -48.97 -12.23
N ALA A 395 -7.92 -50.01 -11.44
CA ALA A 395 -6.88 -50.90 -10.94
C ALA A 395 -7.44 -52.32 -10.77
N GLU A 396 -6.56 -53.30 -10.93
CA GLU A 396 -6.85 -54.72 -10.73
C GLU A 396 -6.53 -55.18 -9.31
N PHE A 397 -7.45 -55.95 -8.73
CA PHE A 397 -7.27 -56.55 -7.41
C PHE A 397 -7.50 -58.05 -7.46
N PRO A 398 -6.66 -58.85 -6.78
CA PRO A 398 -6.90 -60.27 -6.62
C PRO A 398 -8.00 -60.48 -5.55
N LEU A 399 -9.19 -60.91 -5.97
CA LEU A 399 -10.32 -61.19 -5.10
C LEU A 399 -10.75 -62.65 -5.26
N GLY A 400 -10.57 -63.47 -4.21
CA GLY A 400 -11.08 -64.84 -4.19
C GLY A 400 -10.48 -65.81 -5.22
N GLY A 401 -9.35 -65.46 -5.86
CA GLY A 401 -8.69 -66.29 -6.87
C GLY A 401 -8.82 -65.78 -8.31
N ASP A 402 -9.71 -64.80 -8.55
CA ASP A 402 -9.89 -64.10 -9.81
C ASP A 402 -9.41 -62.64 -9.71
N THR A 403 -9.05 -62.03 -10.84
CA THR A 403 -8.67 -60.62 -10.92
C THR A 403 -9.89 -59.79 -11.29
N GLU A 404 -10.28 -58.84 -10.42
CA GLU A 404 -11.39 -57.91 -10.68
C GLU A 404 -10.83 -56.50 -10.94
N VAL A 405 -11.25 -55.89 -12.05
CA VAL A 405 -10.96 -54.48 -12.35
C VAL A 405 -11.98 -53.61 -11.62
N ARG A 406 -11.51 -52.70 -10.77
CA ARG A 406 -12.38 -51.80 -10.00
C ARG A 406 -12.15 -50.35 -10.40
N GLU A 407 -13.22 -49.56 -10.38
CA GLU A 407 -13.18 -48.13 -10.63
C GLU A 407 -12.59 -47.40 -9.41
N ILE A 408 -11.41 -46.82 -9.59
CA ILE A 408 -10.65 -46.11 -8.57
C ILE A 408 -11.09 -44.66 -8.46
N ALA A 409 -11.40 -44.01 -9.58
CA ALA A 409 -11.78 -42.60 -9.63
C ALA A 409 -13.09 -42.37 -10.38
N VAL A 410 -13.78 -41.29 -10.02
CA VAL A 410 -15.07 -40.88 -10.60
C VAL A 410 -15.10 -39.39 -10.86
N ALA A 411 -15.99 -38.96 -11.75
CA ALA A 411 -16.35 -37.56 -11.91
C ALA A 411 -17.74 -37.27 -11.32
N ARG A 412 -17.93 -36.11 -10.70
CA ARG A 412 -19.23 -35.60 -10.21
C ARG A 412 -19.60 -34.33 -10.95
N GLY A 413 -20.82 -34.25 -11.50
CA GLY A 413 -21.26 -33.12 -12.35
C GLY A 413 -22.29 -32.17 -11.75
N ASN A 414 -23.05 -32.60 -10.73
CA ASN A 414 -23.98 -31.72 -10.00
C ASN A 414 -23.22 -30.79 -9.03
N ALA A 415 -22.26 -30.02 -9.52
CA ALA A 415 -21.40 -29.13 -8.74
C ALA A 415 -21.86 -27.68 -8.87
N VAL A 416 -22.25 -27.07 -7.75
CA VAL A 416 -22.59 -25.64 -7.67
C VAL A 416 -21.51 -24.88 -6.91
N LEU A 417 -21.14 -23.70 -7.40
CA LEU A 417 -20.28 -22.79 -6.64
C LEU A 417 -21.13 -22.11 -5.57
N ALA A 418 -20.66 -22.15 -4.33
CA ALA A 418 -21.27 -21.48 -3.19
C ALA A 418 -20.24 -20.64 -2.45
N ASP A 419 -20.70 -19.64 -1.72
CA ASP A 419 -19.84 -18.81 -0.89
C ASP A 419 -20.45 -18.56 0.49
N HIS A 420 -19.58 -18.29 1.47
CA HIS A 420 -19.96 -18.16 2.86
C HIS A 420 -20.74 -16.85 3.07
N GLY A 421 -21.90 -16.97 3.70
CA GLY A 421 -22.70 -15.85 4.16
C GLY A 421 -24.19 -16.11 4.02
N LEU A 422 -24.96 -15.44 4.89
CA LEU A 422 -26.41 -15.54 4.99
C LEU A 422 -27.06 -14.22 4.54
N SER A 423 -27.98 -14.29 3.59
CA SER A 423 -28.72 -13.14 3.08
C SER A 423 -29.76 -12.63 4.08
N ARG A 424 -29.80 -11.30 4.25
CA ARG A 424 -30.89 -10.53 4.86
C ARG A 424 -31.54 -9.71 3.75
N LEU A 425 -32.86 -9.79 3.62
CA LEU A 425 -33.57 -9.15 2.52
C LEU A 425 -34.43 -8.01 3.06
N LEU A 426 -34.32 -6.85 2.41
CA LEU A 426 -35.23 -5.71 2.57
C LEU A 426 -35.30 -5.21 4.03
N GLU A 427 -34.18 -5.15 4.73
CA GLU A 427 -34.09 -4.63 6.09
C GLU A 427 -34.04 -3.10 6.10
N SER A 428 -34.70 -2.46 7.06
CA SER A 428 -34.62 -0.99 7.17
C SER A 428 -33.29 -0.55 7.79
N LEU A 429 -32.81 0.63 7.38
CA LEU A 429 -31.59 1.24 7.91
C LEU A 429 -31.82 1.96 9.25
N LEU A 430 -30.76 2.32 9.99
CA LEU A 430 -30.88 3.10 11.23
C LEU A 430 -30.03 4.38 11.18
N PRO A 431 -30.62 5.59 11.28
CA PRO A 431 -32.05 5.88 11.32
C PRO A 431 -32.74 5.54 9.98
N GLU A 432 -34.04 5.23 10.01
CA GLU A 432 -34.77 4.71 8.83
C GLU A 432 -34.97 5.74 7.72
N GLN A 433 -35.13 7.00 8.09
CA GLN A 433 -35.43 8.08 7.15
C GLN A 433 -34.20 8.94 6.88
N ALA A 434 -34.00 9.28 5.61
CA ALA A 434 -32.94 10.16 5.18
C ALA A 434 -33.13 11.59 5.73
N SER A 435 -32.09 12.13 6.36
CA SER A 435 -32.12 13.49 6.90
C SER A 435 -31.82 14.56 5.84
N ALA A 436 -32.29 15.80 6.07
CA ALA A 436 -31.89 16.97 5.28
C ALA A 436 -30.42 17.39 5.46
N GLY A 437 -29.69 16.84 6.44
CA GLY A 437 -28.25 16.98 6.61
C GLY A 437 -27.42 15.80 6.08
N ARG A 438 -26.21 15.59 6.64
CA ARG A 438 -25.40 14.41 6.32
C ARG A 438 -26.10 13.14 6.82
N TYR A 439 -26.65 12.36 5.90
CA TYR A 439 -27.24 11.06 6.20
C TYR A 439 -26.14 9.99 6.24
N ARG A 440 -25.99 9.35 7.41
CA ARG A 440 -25.02 8.29 7.72
C ARG A 440 -25.69 7.16 8.49
N PRO A 441 -26.61 6.42 7.85
CA PRO A 441 -27.29 5.33 8.53
C PRO A 441 -26.34 4.15 8.74
N ARG A 442 -26.68 3.26 9.67
CA ARG A 442 -26.05 1.96 9.86
C ARG A 442 -26.99 0.82 9.50
N LEU A 443 -26.42 -0.34 9.22
CA LEU A 443 -27.19 -1.60 9.15
C LEU A 443 -27.72 -1.98 10.53
N ARG A 444 -28.81 -2.76 10.56
CA ARG A 444 -29.43 -3.25 11.79
C ARG A 444 -28.54 -4.24 12.51
N GLU A 445 -28.02 -5.21 11.77
CA GLU A 445 -27.09 -6.24 12.25
C GLU A 445 -25.65 -5.91 11.80
N PRO A 446 -24.65 -6.14 12.65
CA PRO A 446 -23.23 -6.03 12.29
C PRO A 446 -22.77 -7.26 11.48
N GLY A 447 -21.55 -7.21 10.95
CA GLY A 447 -20.91 -8.39 10.33
C GLY A 447 -21.28 -8.60 8.87
N ILE A 448 -21.36 -7.51 8.09
CA ILE A 448 -21.56 -7.58 6.64
C ILE A 448 -20.43 -8.37 5.94
N ALA A 449 -20.81 -9.31 5.10
CA ALA A 449 -19.89 -10.10 4.28
C ALA A 449 -19.32 -9.27 3.14
N HIS A 450 -18.02 -9.43 2.91
CA HIS A 450 -17.31 -8.90 1.76
C HIS A 450 -16.94 -10.05 0.83
N ALA A 451 -17.16 -9.89 -0.47
CA ALA A 451 -16.84 -10.91 -1.47
C ALA A 451 -16.32 -10.26 -2.74
N GLU A 452 -15.47 -10.95 -3.49
CA GLU A 452 -15.16 -10.51 -4.85
C GLU A 452 -16.44 -10.63 -5.70
N PRO A 453 -16.86 -9.59 -6.43
CA PRO A 453 -18.06 -9.70 -7.26
C PRO A 453 -17.97 -10.89 -8.22
N TYR A 454 -19.01 -11.72 -8.23
CA TYR A 454 -19.11 -12.88 -9.12
C TYR A 454 -20.43 -12.86 -9.88
N GLN A 455 -20.32 -12.82 -11.21
CA GLN A 455 -21.45 -13.00 -12.11
C GLN A 455 -21.14 -14.22 -12.98
N HIS A 456 -21.95 -15.26 -12.85
CA HIS A 456 -21.67 -16.55 -13.47
C HIS A 456 -21.53 -16.46 -14.99
N ALA A 457 -22.45 -15.74 -15.66
CA ALA A 457 -22.41 -15.56 -17.11
C ALA A 457 -21.14 -14.82 -17.57
N SER A 458 -20.73 -13.76 -16.87
CA SER A 458 -19.49 -13.02 -17.19
C SER A 458 -18.25 -13.87 -16.94
N ALA A 459 -18.22 -14.63 -15.84
CA ALA A 459 -17.11 -15.55 -15.56
C ALA A 459 -16.97 -16.63 -16.64
N LEU A 460 -18.07 -17.16 -17.17
CA LEU A 460 -18.06 -18.08 -18.30
C LEU A 460 -17.58 -17.40 -19.60
N ALA A 461 -18.07 -16.20 -19.89
CA ALA A 461 -17.68 -15.44 -21.08
C ALA A 461 -16.20 -15.03 -21.08
N GLU A 462 -15.64 -14.77 -19.90
CA GLU A 462 -14.22 -14.50 -19.68
C GLU A 462 -13.37 -15.78 -19.58
N GLY A 463 -13.97 -16.97 -19.70
CA GLY A 463 -13.26 -18.25 -19.67
C GLY A 463 -12.65 -18.61 -18.32
N TRP A 464 -13.24 -18.19 -17.19
CA TRP A 464 -12.65 -18.45 -15.88
C TRP A 464 -12.58 -19.95 -15.56
N SER A 465 -11.40 -20.42 -15.13
CA SER A 465 -11.20 -21.77 -14.61
C SER A 465 -12.03 -22.05 -13.35
N ALA A 466 -12.22 -23.33 -13.00
CA ALA A 466 -12.83 -23.72 -11.74
C ALA A 466 -11.97 -23.25 -10.55
N GLY A 467 -10.64 -23.38 -10.65
CA GLY A 467 -9.71 -22.85 -9.65
C GLY A 467 -9.78 -21.33 -9.49
N ARG A 468 -9.86 -20.56 -10.59
CA ARG A 468 -10.01 -19.09 -10.55
C ARG A 468 -11.31 -18.67 -9.86
N SER A 469 -12.37 -19.45 -10.05
CA SER A 469 -13.70 -19.18 -9.47
C SER A 469 -13.68 -19.30 -7.94
N LEU A 470 -12.84 -20.17 -7.36
CA LEU A 470 -12.61 -20.30 -5.92
C LEU A 470 -11.68 -19.23 -5.34
N ARG A 471 -10.68 -18.79 -6.10
CA ARG A 471 -9.70 -17.79 -5.67
C ARG A 471 -10.35 -16.41 -5.57
N GLN A 472 -10.32 -15.83 -4.38
CA GLN A 472 -10.77 -14.46 -4.14
C GLN A 472 -9.59 -13.58 -3.69
N ASP A 473 -9.55 -12.34 -4.15
CA ASP A 473 -8.64 -11.32 -3.64
C ASP A 473 -9.39 -10.41 -2.64
N PRO A 474 -9.03 -10.42 -1.33
CA PRO A 474 -9.65 -9.52 -0.35
C PRO A 474 -9.54 -8.04 -0.73
N ARG A 475 -8.48 -7.65 -1.45
CA ARG A 475 -8.32 -6.28 -1.96
C ARG A 475 -9.18 -5.98 -3.16
N ARG A 476 -9.90 -6.95 -3.74
CA ARG A 476 -10.95 -6.78 -4.78
C ARG A 476 -12.36 -6.93 -4.22
N ALA A 477 -12.49 -7.48 -3.01
CA ALA A 477 -13.78 -7.66 -2.35
C ALA A 477 -14.53 -6.34 -2.17
N LEU A 478 -15.85 -6.41 -2.35
CA LEU A 478 -16.81 -5.36 -2.05
C LEU A 478 -17.84 -5.91 -1.06
N PRO A 479 -18.48 -5.04 -0.26
CA PRO A 479 -19.60 -5.47 0.59
C PRO A 479 -20.75 -6.00 -0.28
N ASP A 480 -21.24 -7.21 -0.02
CA ASP A 480 -22.42 -7.76 -0.71
C ASP A 480 -23.69 -7.13 -0.12
N LEU A 481 -23.99 -5.92 -0.58
CA LEU A 481 -25.10 -5.08 -0.12
C LEU A 481 -25.65 -4.28 -1.30
N ARG A 482 -26.97 -4.25 -1.42
CA ARG A 482 -27.73 -3.36 -2.32
C ARG A 482 -28.79 -2.61 -1.53
N LEU A 483 -29.05 -1.37 -1.90
CA LEU A 483 -30.19 -0.61 -1.34
C LEU A 483 -31.25 -0.38 -2.40
N ILE A 484 -32.50 -0.35 -1.97
CA ILE A 484 -33.62 0.02 -2.82
C ILE A 484 -34.54 0.97 -2.05
N GLU A 485 -35.21 1.87 -2.75
CA GLU A 485 -36.18 2.77 -2.13
C GLU A 485 -37.42 1.98 -1.71
N ASP A 486 -37.92 2.25 -0.51
CA ASP A 486 -39.14 1.67 0.06
C ASP A 486 -40.39 2.29 -0.60
N ASP A 487 -41.46 1.51 -0.74
CA ASP A 487 -42.78 1.97 -1.19
C ASP A 487 -43.60 2.50 -0.01
N PRO A 488 -43.74 3.83 0.14
CA PRO A 488 -44.49 4.40 1.27
C PRO A 488 -45.99 4.10 1.22
N ALA A 489 -46.52 3.60 0.09
CA ALA A 489 -47.92 3.23 -0.05
C ALA A 489 -48.25 1.85 0.52
N GLN A 490 -47.24 1.00 0.78
CA GLN A 490 -47.41 -0.36 1.26
C GLN A 490 -46.97 -0.50 2.72
N TRP A 491 -47.63 -1.42 3.44
CA TRP A 491 -47.24 -1.74 4.81
C TRP A 491 -46.05 -2.70 4.85
N GLY A 492 -45.05 -2.39 5.67
CA GLY A 492 -43.88 -3.24 5.89
C GLY A 492 -42.63 -2.72 5.17
N ASN A 493 -41.73 -3.62 4.81
CA ASN A 493 -40.54 -3.29 4.02
C ASN A 493 -40.77 -3.81 2.60
N GLN A 494 -41.25 -2.93 1.72
CA GLN A 494 -41.58 -3.29 0.35
C GLN A 494 -40.82 -2.38 -0.61
N PRO A 495 -40.11 -2.91 -1.62
CA PRO A 495 -39.42 -2.08 -2.58
C PRO A 495 -40.43 -1.34 -3.47
N ALA A 496 -40.14 -0.08 -3.80
CA ALA A 496 -40.93 0.64 -4.78
C ALA A 496 -40.78 -0.01 -6.19
N PRO A 497 -41.88 -0.13 -6.97
CA PRO A 497 -41.93 -0.97 -8.17
C PRO A 497 -40.93 -0.58 -9.27
N ASP A 498 -40.54 0.70 -9.35
CA ASP A 498 -39.59 1.22 -10.35
C ASP A 498 -38.28 1.75 -9.71
N ALA A 499 -37.99 1.38 -8.46
CA ALA A 499 -36.79 1.86 -7.78
C ALA A 499 -35.53 1.22 -8.38
N SER A 500 -34.63 2.07 -8.87
CA SER A 500 -33.29 1.61 -9.27
C SER A 500 -32.44 1.35 -8.02
N PRO A 501 -31.67 0.25 -7.99
CA PRO A 501 -30.84 -0.07 -6.84
C PRO A 501 -29.70 0.92 -6.68
N TRP A 502 -29.33 1.16 -5.43
CA TRP A 502 -28.06 1.76 -5.08
C TRP A 502 -27.00 0.68 -4.92
N LEU A 503 -25.81 0.93 -5.47
CA LEU A 503 -24.70 0.00 -5.47
C LEU A 503 -23.53 0.48 -4.60
N PRO A 504 -22.83 -0.44 -3.91
CA PRO A 504 -21.70 -0.10 -3.09
C PRO A 504 -20.48 0.17 -3.97
N GLN A 505 -19.72 1.20 -3.61
CA GLN A 505 -18.43 1.55 -4.18
C GLN A 505 -17.40 1.69 -3.07
N ARG A 506 -16.11 1.58 -3.43
CA ARG A 506 -15.00 1.86 -2.49
C ARG A 506 -14.97 3.33 -2.10
N ASP A 507 -15.16 4.17 -3.10
CA ASP A 507 -15.26 5.60 -2.93
C ASP A 507 -16.12 6.23 -4.03
N LEU A 508 -16.32 7.55 -3.91
CA LEU A 508 -17.24 8.30 -4.77
C LEU A 508 -16.50 9.34 -5.64
N LEU A 509 -15.16 9.34 -5.71
CA LEU A 509 -14.42 10.36 -6.48
C LEU A 509 -14.69 10.26 -7.98
N GLY A 510 -14.86 9.04 -8.49
CA GLY A 510 -15.21 8.79 -9.88
C GLY A 510 -16.72 8.77 -10.15
N SER A 511 -17.56 8.94 -9.13
CA SER A 511 -19.02 8.84 -9.24
C SER A 511 -19.62 10.11 -9.82
N ASP A 512 -20.45 9.97 -10.85
CA ASP A 512 -21.22 11.09 -11.39
C ASP A 512 -22.30 11.58 -10.40
N ARG A 513 -22.70 12.85 -10.49
CA ARG A 513 -23.70 13.48 -9.61
C ARG A 513 -25.06 12.78 -9.57
N PHE A 514 -25.42 12.00 -10.58
CA PHE A 514 -26.70 11.28 -10.66
C PHE A 514 -26.59 9.80 -10.30
N THR A 515 -25.38 9.24 -10.13
CA THR A 515 -25.22 7.81 -9.87
C THR A 515 -25.68 7.46 -8.46
N ARG A 516 -26.43 6.36 -8.35
CA ARG A 516 -26.93 5.83 -7.08
C ARG A 516 -25.86 4.95 -6.44
N GLU A 517 -24.85 5.59 -5.89
CA GLU A 517 -23.69 4.91 -5.30
C GLU A 517 -23.47 5.36 -3.86
N PHE A 518 -22.97 4.44 -3.04
CA PHE A 518 -22.65 4.70 -1.64
C PHE A 518 -21.41 3.91 -1.22
N VAL A 519 -20.83 4.27 -0.08
CA VAL A 519 -19.66 3.63 0.48
C VAL A 519 -20.02 3.01 1.82
N VAL A 520 -19.59 1.77 2.05
CA VAL A 520 -19.72 1.12 3.35
C VAL A 520 -18.46 1.41 4.16
N GLU A 521 -18.65 1.92 5.37
CA GLU A 521 -17.62 2.17 6.35
C GLU A 521 -17.85 1.26 7.56
N THR A 522 -17.19 0.11 7.57
CA THR A 522 -17.24 -0.85 8.69
C THR A 522 -16.25 -0.44 9.78
N GLU A 523 -16.71 -0.47 11.04
CA GLU A 523 -15.91 -0.29 12.26
C GLU A 523 -15.42 -1.65 12.81
N ALA A 524 -14.49 -1.63 13.76
CA ALA A 524 -13.85 -2.85 14.31
C ALA A 524 -14.81 -3.80 15.07
N ASP A 525 -15.99 -3.33 15.45
CA ASP A 525 -17.06 -4.14 16.06
C ASP A 525 -17.98 -4.81 15.03
N GLY A 526 -17.69 -4.64 13.73
CA GLY A 526 -18.52 -5.12 12.62
C GLY A 526 -19.70 -4.20 12.27
N THR A 527 -19.89 -3.08 12.98
CA THR A 527 -20.94 -2.12 12.65
C THR A 527 -20.65 -1.44 11.31
N ALA A 528 -21.57 -1.56 10.36
CA ALA A 528 -21.43 -0.99 9.03
C ALA A 528 -22.24 0.31 8.88
N TYR A 529 -21.54 1.43 8.68
CA TYR A 529 -22.15 2.73 8.37
C TYR A 529 -22.14 2.99 6.85
N LEU A 530 -23.20 3.60 6.34
CA LEU A 530 -23.34 3.92 4.92
C LEU A 530 -23.10 5.39 4.67
N ARG A 531 -22.24 5.68 3.71
CA ARG A 531 -21.89 7.02 3.27
C ARG A 531 -22.34 7.25 1.83
N PHE A 532 -23.32 8.14 1.67
CA PHE A 532 -23.79 8.60 0.37
C PHE A 532 -23.00 9.80 -0.15
N GLY A 533 -23.23 10.10 -1.44
CA GLY A 533 -22.72 11.26 -2.16
C GLY A 533 -23.36 12.59 -1.73
N ASP A 534 -22.95 13.64 -2.41
CA ASP A 534 -23.33 15.04 -2.13
C ASP A 534 -23.94 15.76 -3.34
N ASN A 535 -24.42 15.01 -4.33
CA ASN A 535 -24.89 15.50 -5.64
C ASN A 535 -23.81 16.20 -6.49
N ARG A 536 -22.53 16.06 -6.12
CA ARG A 536 -21.38 16.34 -6.99
C ARG A 536 -20.62 15.05 -7.29
N ASN A 537 -20.33 14.30 -6.24
CA ASN A 537 -19.65 13.01 -6.26
C ASN A 537 -20.64 11.94 -5.77
N GLY A 538 -21.42 11.40 -6.69
CA GLY A 538 -22.55 10.50 -6.38
C GLY A 538 -23.81 11.24 -5.93
N ARG A 539 -24.97 10.61 -6.16
CA ARG A 539 -26.28 11.11 -5.74
C ARG A 539 -26.44 11.04 -4.22
N ARG A 540 -27.19 11.97 -3.67
CA ARG A 540 -27.65 11.97 -2.26
C ARG A 540 -29.10 11.45 -2.17
N PRO A 541 -29.44 10.64 -1.15
CA PRO A 541 -30.82 10.25 -0.87
C PRO A 541 -31.72 11.45 -0.59
N GLU A 542 -32.97 11.38 -1.06
CA GLU A 542 -33.96 12.43 -0.86
C GLU A 542 -34.36 12.52 0.62
N PRO A 543 -34.40 13.71 1.24
CA PRO A 543 -34.83 13.83 2.63
C PRO A 543 -36.22 13.24 2.85
N GLY A 544 -36.39 12.43 3.89
CA GLY A 544 -37.61 11.70 4.22
C GLY A 544 -37.75 10.34 3.54
N SER A 545 -36.94 10.02 2.52
CA SER A 545 -36.98 8.70 1.88
C SER A 545 -36.49 7.60 2.83
N ARG A 546 -37.09 6.42 2.74
CA ARG A 546 -36.65 5.20 3.42
C ARG A 546 -35.97 4.28 2.42
N LEU A 547 -34.79 3.77 2.80
CA LEU A 547 -34.02 2.84 1.99
C LEU A 547 -34.01 1.48 2.69
N LEU A 548 -34.26 0.43 1.92
CA LEU A 548 -34.22 -0.96 2.36
C LEU A 548 -32.92 -1.59 1.87
N ALA A 549 -32.26 -2.34 2.75
CA ALA A 549 -31.01 -3.03 2.50
C ALA A 549 -31.24 -4.52 2.28
N SER A 550 -30.76 -5.05 1.16
CA SER A 550 -30.48 -6.48 1.04
C SER A 550 -28.97 -6.66 1.16
N TYR A 551 -28.51 -7.37 2.19
CA TYR A 551 -27.09 -7.58 2.43
C TYR A 551 -26.84 -9.00 2.92
N ARG A 552 -25.57 -9.41 2.83
CA ARG A 552 -25.14 -10.68 3.39
C ARG A 552 -24.35 -10.47 4.65
N MET A 553 -24.52 -11.38 5.58
CA MET A 553 -23.76 -11.45 6.81
C MET A 553 -22.80 -12.63 6.77
N GLY A 554 -21.63 -12.48 7.40
CA GLY A 554 -20.60 -13.49 7.45
C GLY A 554 -19.27 -12.97 6.92
N GLY A 555 -18.47 -13.87 6.37
CA GLY A 555 -17.09 -13.58 5.96
C GLY A 555 -16.06 -14.14 6.93
N GLY A 556 -14.83 -13.64 6.83
CA GLY A 556 -13.73 -14.05 7.71
C GLY A 556 -13.21 -15.46 7.43
N SER A 557 -12.29 -15.88 8.29
CA SER A 557 -11.63 -17.19 8.24
C SER A 557 -12.52 -18.34 8.72
N VAL A 558 -13.61 -18.04 9.45
CA VAL A 558 -14.61 -19.03 9.91
C VAL A 558 -15.29 -19.77 8.77
N GLY A 559 -15.38 -19.15 7.59
CA GLY A 559 -15.89 -19.79 6.38
C GLY A 559 -14.94 -20.82 5.75
N ASN A 560 -13.68 -20.95 6.19
CA ASN A 560 -12.73 -21.92 5.62
C ASN A 560 -12.96 -23.32 6.21
N VAL A 561 -14.11 -23.91 5.90
CA VAL A 561 -14.54 -25.21 6.41
C VAL A 561 -13.89 -26.36 5.63
N GLY A 562 -13.62 -27.47 6.32
CA GLY A 562 -12.98 -28.64 5.72
C GLY A 562 -13.82 -29.32 4.65
N ALA A 563 -13.20 -30.22 3.87
CA ALA A 563 -13.93 -31.06 2.92
C ALA A 563 -15.01 -31.90 3.63
N ARG A 564 -16.16 -32.09 2.98
CA ARG A 564 -17.34 -32.83 3.44
C ARG A 564 -17.95 -32.31 4.75
N SER A 565 -17.84 -31.00 5.00
CA SER A 565 -18.42 -30.34 6.18
C SER A 565 -19.83 -29.78 5.90
N ILE A 566 -20.09 -29.34 4.67
CA ILE A 566 -21.40 -28.85 4.21
C ILE A 566 -22.24 -30.07 3.87
N THR A 567 -23.29 -30.36 4.63
CA THR A 567 -24.03 -31.63 4.52
C THR A 567 -25.54 -31.47 4.41
N ARG A 568 -26.04 -30.24 4.51
CA ARG A 568 -27.47 -29.93 4.50
C ARG A 568 -27.78 -28.73 3.61
N MET A 569 -29.00 -28.70 3.11
CA MET A 569 -29.53 -27.62 2.29
C MET A 569 -30.88 -27.16 2.87
N VAL A 570 -31.17 -25.87 2.76
CA VAL A 570 -32.48 -25.32 3.06
C VAL A 570 -33.23 -25.15 1.74
N CYS A 571 -34.33 -25.87 1.57
CA CYS A 571 -35.11 -25.83 0.33
C CYS A 571 -36.56 -26.23 0.60
N GLU A 572 -37.49 -25.40 0.15
CA GLU A 572 -38.94 -25.65 0.25
C GLU A 572 -39.57 -26.04 -1.09
N ASP A 573 -38.77 -26.11 -2.15
CA ASP A 573 -39.25 -26.52 -3.46
C ASP A 573 -39.60 -28.02 -3.45
N ILE A 574 -40.90 -28.30 -3.54
CA ILE A 574 -41.46 -29.65 -3.56
C ILE A 574 -40.97 -30.50 -4.74
N ALA A 575 -40.50 -29.88 -5.83
CA ALA A 575 -39.96 -30.57 -6.99
C ALA A 575 -38.51 -31.03 -6.78
N ILE A 576 -37.80 -30.48 -5.78
CA ILE A 576 -36.39 -30.77 -5.52
C ILE A 576 -36.20 -31.46 -4.16
N ALA A 577 -36.77 -30.90 -3.09
CA ALA A 577 -36.50 -31.29 -1.71
C ALA A 577 -36.66 -32.81 -1.43
N PRO A 578 -37.71 -33.52 -1.91
CA PRO A 578 -37.88 -34.96 -1.65
C PRO A 578 -36.86 -35.85 -2.38
N PHE A 579 -36.21 -35.32 -3.42
CA PHE A 579 -35.35 -36.07 -4.33
C PHE A 579 -33.87 -35.85 -4.04
N VAL A 580 -33.49 -34.98 -3.11
CA VAL A 580 -32.10 -34.82 -2.68
C VAL A 580 -31.72 -35.98 -1.73
N GLU A 581 -30.72 -36.76 -2.11
CA GLU A 581 -30.23 -37.88 -1.29
C GLU A 581 -29.17 -37.44 -0.28
N SER A 582 -28.24 -36.61 -0.74
CA SER A 582 -27.13 -36.08 0.05
C SER A 582 -26.48 -34.93 -0.69
N LEU A 583 -25.69 -34.15 0.04
CA LEU A 583 -24.79 -33.18 -0.53
C LEU A 583 -23.52 -33.14 0.31
N ASP A 584 -22.41 -32.83 -0.34
CA ASP A 584 -21.14 -32.58 0.32
C ASP A 584 -20.29 -31.60 -0.47
N ASN A 585 -19.29 -31.00 0.18
CA ASN A 585 -18.22 -30.27 -0.51
C ASN A 585 -16.98 -31.17 -0.64
N PRO A 586 -16.69 -31.76 -1.82
CA PRO A 586 -15.55 -32.68 -1.94
C PRO A 586 -14.21 -32.03 -1.64
N LEU A 587 -14.09 -30.73 -1.94
CA LEU A 587 -12.96 -29.86 -1.67
C LEU A 587 -13.27 -28.93 -0.47
N PRO A 588 -12.26 -28.51 0.31
CA PRO A 588 -12.46 -27.54 1.39
C PRO A 588 -12.90 -26.17 0.84
N ALA A 589 -13.59 -25.40 1.67
CA ALA A 589 -13.86 -23.99 1.37
C ALA A 589 -12.57 -23.17 1.57
N VAL A 590 -12.33 -22.22 0.66
CA VAL A 590 -11.09 -21.44 0.62
C VAL A 590 -11.35 -19.96 0.35
N GLY A 591 -10.39 -19.10 0.66
CA GLY A 591 -10.46 -17.66 0.36
C GLY A 591 -11.05 -16.79 1.46
N GLY A 592 -11.57 -17.39 2.54
CA GLY A 592 -12.02 -16.66 3.72
C GLY A 592 -10.85 -15.95 4.40
N ALA A 593 -10.95 -14.63 4.55
CA ALA A 593 -9.91 -13.77 5.09
C ALA A 593 -10.50 -12.77 6.08
N GLU A 594 -9.80 -12.58 7.20
CA GLU A 594 -10.15 -11.54 8.16
C GLU A 594 -9.92 -10.13 7.59
N GLU A 595 -10.56 -9.16 8.22
CA GLU A 595 -10.30 -7.76 7.95
C GLU A 595 -8.83 -7.39 8.22
N GLU A 596 -8.29 -6.45 7.43
CA GLU A 596 -6.91 -6.04 7.60
C GLU A 596 -6.71 -5.38 8.98
N SER A 597 -5.73 -5.85 9.77
CA SER A 597 -5.53 -5.34 11.12
C SER A 597 -5.02 -3.90 11.13
N ALA A 598 -5.33 -3.14 12.19
CA ALA A 598 -4.86 -1.76 12.35
C ALA A 598 -3.34 -1.63 12.24
N ASP A 599 -2.59 -2.60 12.75
CA ASP A 599 -1.12 -2.59 12.69
C ASP A 599 -0.60 -2.90 11.29
N ALA A 600 -1.24 -3.82 10.56
CA ALA A 600 -0.93 -4.08 9.16
C ALA A 600 -1.15 -2.81 8.31
N ILE A 601 -2.27 -2.11 8.51
CA ILE A 601 -2.57 -0.86 7.81
C ILE A 601 -1.49 0.20 8.07
N ARG A 602 -1.10 0.39 9.35
CA ARG A 602 -0.06 1.37 9.73
C ARG A 602 1.30 1.05 9.11
N LEU A 603 1.60 -0.22 8.92
CA LEU A 603 2.85 -0.67 8.32
C LEU A 603 2.83 -0.59 6.79
N PHE A 604 1.77 -1.10 6.15
CA PHE A 604 1.70 -1.27 4.71
C PHE A 604 1.26 -0.01 3.96
N ALA A 605 0.39 0.83 4.52
CA ALA A 605 -0.09 2.02 3.82
C ALA A 605 1.05 3.00 3.44
N PRO A 606 2.02 3.32 4.32
CA PRO A 606 3.17 4.16 3.95
C PRO A 606 4.11 3.49 2.95
N GLU A 607 4.27 2.17 3.01
CA GLU A 607 5.13 1.42 2.07
C GLU A 607 4.50 1.35 0.68
N ALA A 608 3.19 1.17 0.60
CA ALA A 608 2.45 1.16 -0.67
C ALA A 608 2.61 2.47 -1.44
N PHE A 609 2.65 3.61 -0.74
CA PHE A 609 2.90 4.92 -1.36
C PHE A 609 4.30 5.04 -1.99
N ARG A 610 5.29 4.27 -1.51
CA ARG A 610 6.62 4.22 -2.14
C ARG A 610 6.60 3.44 -3.45
N GLY A 611 5.64 2.54 -3.61
CA GLY A 611 5.36 1.87 -4.87
C GLY A 611 4.80 2.85 -5.89
N GLN A 612 5.60 3.17 -6.91
CA GLN A 612 5.11 4.01 -8.00
C GLN A 612 4.13 3.19 -8.88
N GLU A 613 2.87 3.61 -8.89
CA GLU A 613 1.79 3.09 -9.74
C GLU A 613 1.60 3.91 -11.03
N ARG A 614 2.62 4.69 -11.41
CA ARG A 614 2.68 5.50 -12.64
C ARG A 614 3.99 5.24 -13.36
N ALA A 615 3.93 4.95 -14.65
CA ALA A 615 5.13 4.82 -15.46
C ALA A 615 5.47 6.17 -16.11
N VAL A 616 6.63 6.76 -15.76
CA VAL A 616 7.06 8.07 -16.28
C VAL A 616 8.34 7.91 -17.12
N THR A 617 9.30 7.15 -16.62
CA THR A 617 10.58 6.91 -17.30
C THR A 617 10.53 5.63 -18.14
N GLU A 618 11.49 5.46 -19.06
CA GLU A 618 11.65 4.22 -19.85
C GLU A 618 11.76 2.98 -18.93
N ASP A 619 12.58 3.08 -17.89
CA ASP A 619 12.75 1.99 -16.91
C ASP A 619 11.46 1.69 -16.12
N ASP A 620 10.60 2.69 -15.87
CA ASP A 620 9.31 2.44 -15.22
C ASP A 620 8.41 1.60 -16.11
N TYR A 621 8.30 1.93 -17.41
CA TYR A 621 7.48 1.15 -18.35
C TYR A 621 7.99 -0.28 -18.48
N ALA A 622 9.31 -0.47 -18.54
CA ALA A 622 9.92 -1.80 -18.51
C ALA A 622 9.55 -2.55 -17.23
N ARG A 623 9.78 -1.96 -16.05
CA ARG A 623 9.45 -2.59 -14.75
C ARG A 623 7.97 -2.94 -14.62
N VAL A 624 7.07 -2.06 -15.06
CA VAL A 624 5.61 -2.30 -14.99
C VAL A 624 5.19 -3.43 -15.92
N ALA A 625 5.75 -3.49 -17.14
CA ALA A 625 5.52 -4.62 -18.04
C ALA A 625 6.02 -5.94 -17.45
N GLU A 626 7.18 -5.94 -16.79
CA GLU A 626 7.75 -7.11 -16.09
C GLU A 626 6.92 -7.58 -14.88
N ARG A 627 5.98 -6.76 -14.36
CA ARG A 627 5.02 -7.22 -13.34
C ARG A 627 4.00 -8.22 -13.89
N HIS A 628 3.84 -8.32 -15.21
CA HIS A 628 2.92 -9.27 -15.83
C HIS A 628 3.49 -10.71 -15.75
N PRO A 629 2.74 -11.72 -15.27
CA PRO A 629 3.28 -13.07 -15.04
C PRO A 629 3.94 -13.72 -16.27
N GLN A 630 3.39 -13.44 -17.46
CA GLN A 630 3.89 -14.00 -18.72
C GLN A 630 5.09 -13.24 -19.32
N VAL A 631 5.43 -12.06 -18.80
CA VAL A 631 6.59 -11.28 -19.26
C VAL A 631 7.81 -11.68 -18.43
N GLN A 632 8.89 -12.04 -19.09
CA GLN A 632 10.16 -12.32 -18.45
C GLN A 632 10.98 -11.05 -18.25
N ARG A 633 11.13 -10.28 -19.32
CA ARG A 633 11.86 -9.01 -19.37
C ARG A 633 11.19 -8.05 -20.34
N ALA A 634 11.39 -6.76 -20.10
CA ALA A 634 10.92 -5.72 -21.00
C ALA A 634 11.97 -4.62 -21.16
N ALA A 635 11.94 -3.97 -22.31
CA ALA A 635 12.71 -2.75 -22.55
C ALA A 635 11.77 -1.70 -23.16
N ALA A 636 11.81 -0.47 -22.68
CA ALA A 636 11.00 0.61 -23.23
C ALA A 636 11.86 1.74 -23.79
N ARG A 637 11.30 2.47 -24.76
CA ARG A 637 11.89 3.68 -25.35
C ARG A 637 10.82 4.73 -25.57
N LEU A 638 11.10 5.96 -25.16
CA LEU A 638 10.26 7.12 -25.44
C LEU A 638 10.72 7.76 -26.75
N ARG A 639 9.80 7.94 -27.71
CA ARG A 639 10.10 8.63 -28.96
C ARG A 639 9.08 9.73 -29.24
N TRP A 640 9.58 10.89 -29.64
CA TRP A 640 8.75 11.98 -30.13
C TRP A 640 8.23 11.64 -31.53
N THR A 641 6.91 11.59 -31.71
CA THR A 641 6.28 11.25 -33.01
C THR A 641 5.79 12.48 -33.78
N GLY A 642 6.09 13.68 -33.30
CA GLY A 642 5.75 14.95 -33.93
C GLY A 642 4.76 15.79 -33.12
N SER A 643 3.77 15.13 -32.50
CA SER A 643 2.69 15.79 -31.74
C SER A 643 2.71 15.45 -30.25
N TRP A 644 3.19 14.26 -29.89
CA TRP A 644 3.37 13.80 -28.50
C TRP A 644 4.47 12.73 -28.44
N TYR A 645 4.76 12.25 -27.24
CA TYR A 645 5.64 11.11 -27.03
C TYR A 645 4.85 9.80 -27.11
N SER A 646 5.39 8.83 -27.86
CA SER A 646 4.92 7.45 -27.86
C SER A 646 5.94 6.55 -27.17
N VAL A 647 5.44 5.60 -26.38
CA VAL A 647 6.23 4.63 -25.64
C VAL A 647 6.29 3.34 -26.44
N TYR A 648 7.47 2.96 -26.89
CA TYR A 648 7.71 1.70 -27.57
C TYR A 648 8.25 0.70 -26.55
N ILE A 649 7.51 -0.39 -26.32
CA ILE A 649 7.84 -1.40 -25.33
C ILE A 649 8.13 -2.72 -26.06
N SER A 650 9.36 -3.21 -25.95
CA SER A 650 9.75 -4.53 -26.43
C SER A 650 9.61 -5.54 -25.31
N LEU A 651 8.89 -6.64 -25.57
CA LEU A 651 8.52 -7.63 -24.53
C LEU A 651 9.09 -9.00 -24.85
N ASP A 652 9.82 -9.57 -23.89
CA ASP A 652 10.31 -10.94 -23.92
C ASP A 652 9.35 -11.82 -23.07
N ARG A 653 8.54 -12.66 -23.74
CA ARG A 653 7.58 -13.55 -23.05
C ARG A 653 8.30 -14.80 -22.56
N ARG A 654 7.90 -15.28 -21.37
CA ARG A 654 8.36 -16.56 -20.83
C ARG A 654 8.08 -17.70 -21.83
N GLY A 655 9.05 -18.57 -22.02
CA GLY A 655 8.99 -19.67 -22.97
C GLY A 655 9.15 -19.26 -24.44
N GLY A 656 9.45 -17.99 -24.74
CA GLY A 656 9.64 -17.51 -26.13
C GLY A 656 8.34 -17.46 -26.93
N LEU A 657 7.19 -17.32 -26.27
CA LEU A 657 5.88 -17.22 -26.93
C LEU A 657 5.80 -15.95 -27.82
N PRO A 658 5.13 -16.00 -28.98
CA PRO A 658 4.97 -14.84 -29.87
C PRO A 658 4.08 -13.77 -29.22
N LEU A 659 4.10 -12.52 -29.70
CA LEU A 659 3.16 -11.49 -29.24
C LEU A 659 1.86 -11.55 -30.04
N ASP A 660 1.03 -12.55 -29.76
CA ASP A 660 -0.27 -12.75 -30.40
C ASP A 660 -1.30 -11.66 -30.01
N ALA A 661 -2.37 -11.54 -30.81
CA ALA A 661 -3.35 -10.45 -30.67
C ALA A 661 -4.08 -10.45 -29.31
N GLU A 662 -4.33 -11.64 -28.75
CA GLU A 662 -4.95 -11.82 -27.44
C GLU A 662 -4.03 -11.26 -26.34
N PHE A 663 -2.78 -11.73 -26.30
CA PHE A 663 -1.79 -11.23 -25.35
C PHE A 663 -1.54 -9.73 -25.50
N ARG A 664 -1.47 -9.22 -26.74
CA ARG A 664 -1.26 -7.78 -26.99
C ARG A 664 -2.38 -6.93 -26.38
N THR A 665 -3.62 -7.42 -26.42
CA THR A 665 -4.77 -6.77 -25.80
C THR A 665 -4.70 -6.86 -24.27
N GLU A 666 -4.32 -8.02 -23.74
CA GLU A 666 -4.14 -8.24 -22.30
C GLU A 666 -3.09 -7.31 -21.70
N ILE A 667 -1.89 -7.25 -22.29
CA ILE A 667 -0.79 -6.46 -21.76
C ILE A 667 -1.04 -4.94 -21.93
N LEU A 668 -1.71 -4.51 -23.00
CA LEU A 668 -2.12 -3.11 -23.15
C LEU A 668 -3.09 -2.71 -22.04
N ARG A 669 -4.08 -3.57 -21.73
CA ARG A 669 -4.99 -3.35 -20.61
C ARG A 669 -4.25 -3.28 -19.27
N HIS A 670 -3.23 -4.12 -19.07
CA HIS A 670 -2.37 -4.08 -17.89
C HIS A 670 -1.60 -2.76 -17.78
N LEU A 671 -0.98 -2.30 -18.87
CA LEU A 671 -0.17 -1.09 -18.92
C LEU A 671 -1.00 0.19 -18.84
N GLU A 672 -2.26 0.16 -19.29
CA GLU A 672 -3.15 1.33 -19.33
C GLU A 672 -3.33 1.98 -17.96
N ARG A 673 -3.38 1.16 -16.89
CA ARG A 673 -3.47 1.64 -15.50
C ARG A 673 -2.30 2.56 -15.09
N TYR A 674 -1.12 2.35 -15.67
CA TYR A 674 0.12 3.03 -15.30
C TYR A 674 0.49 4.14 -16.27
N ARG A 675 -0.16 4.19 -17.43
CA ARG A 675 0.16 5.09 -18.54
C ARG A 675 -0.12 6.55 -18.17
N LEU A 676 0.81 7.44 -18.52
CA LEU A 676 0.54 8.88 -18.47
C LEU A 676 -0.52 9.28 -19.50
N ALA A 677 -1.48 10.08 -19.07
CA ALA A 677 -2.48 10.63 -19.98
C ALA A 677 -1.82 11.39 -21.15
N GLY A 678 -2.25 11.11 -22.37
CA GLY A 678 -1.71 11.71 -23.60
C GLY A 678 -0.51 10.99 -24.24
N TYR A 679 -0.02 9.89 -23.66
CA TYR A 679 1.03 9.05 -24.27
C TYR A 679 0.42 7.84 -24.96
N ASP A 680 0.90 7.48 -26.14
CA ASP A 680 0.49 6.24 -26.81
C ASP A 680 1.45 5.10 -26.48
N LEU A 681 0.93 3.87 -26.37
CA LEU A 681 1.72 2.66 -26.17
C LEU A 681 1.78 1.86 -27.46
N ASP A 682 2.99 1.48 -27.86
CA ASP A 682 3.21 0.49 -28.91
C ASP A 682 4.06 -0.66 -28.39
N ILE A 683 3.71 -1.88 -28.79
CA ILE A 683 4.30 -3.11 -28.28
C ILE A 683 4.99 -3.87 -29.41
N SER A 684 6.25 -4.21 -29.22
CA SER A 684 7.10 -4.84 -30.24
C SER A 684 7.71 -6.14 -29.74
N GLU A 685 7.95 -7.05 -30.68
CA GLU A 685 8.70 -8.28 -30.41
C GLU A 685 10.19 -7.96 -30.21
N PRO A 686 10.91 -8.80 -29.46
CA PRO A 686 12.34 -8.69 -29.32
C PRO A 686 13.02 -8.99 -30.67
N ILE A 687 14.16 -8.34 -30.92
CA ILE A 687 14.96 -8.63 -32.12
C ILE A 687 15.78 -9.88 -31.83
N TYR A 688 15.32 -11.03 -32.33
CA TYR A 688 16.07 -12.28 -32.17
C TYR A 688 17.34 -12.28 -33.02
N VAL A 689 18.46 -12.62 -32.38
CA VAL A 689 19.78 -12.77 -32.99
C VAL A 689 20.11 -14.26 -33.04
N PRO A 690 19.89 -14.94 -34.18
CA PRO A 690 20.20 -16.34 -34.32
C PRO A 690 21.71 -16.60 -34.27
N LEU A 691 22.12 -17.74 -33.69
CA LEU A 691 23.52 -18.13 -33.52
C LEU A 691 23.94 -19.26 -34.47
N ASP A 692 25.18 -19.22 -34.95
CA ASP A 692 25.84 -20.32 -35.68
C ASP A 692 26.99 -20.87 -34.83
N VAL A 693 26.80 -22.06 -34.26
CA VAL A 693 27.76 -22.68 -33.35
C VAL A 693 28.17 -24.06 -33.85
N GLU A 694 29.47 -24.27 -34.02
CA GLU A 694 30.05 -25.57 -34.31
C GLU A 694 30.99 -25.99 -33.20
N LEU A 695 30.81 -27.22 -32.71
CA LEU A 695 31.57 -27.81 -31.61
C LEU A 695 32.15 -29.16 -32.06
N VAL A 696 33.45 -29.34 -31.86
CA VAL A 696 34.15 -30.61 -32.06
C VAL A 696 34.51 -31.17 -30.70
N ILE A 697 33.94 -32.32 -30.35
CA ILE A 697 34.00 -32.90 -29.00
C ILE A 697 34.77 -34.22 -29.04
N CYS A 698 35.79 -34.33 -28.19
CA CYS A 698 36.48 -35.59 -27.94
C CYS A 698 35.82 -36.33 -26.78
N VAL A 699 35.42 -37.58 -26.99
CA VAL A 699 34.73 -38.43 -26.00
C VAL A 699 35.74 -39.30 -25.25
N LEU A 700 35.58 -39.41 -23.92
CA LEU A 700 36.40 -40.25 -23.06
C LEU A 700 36.29 -41.74 -23.45
N PRO A 701 37.39 -42.52 -23.35
CA PRO A 701 37.34 -43.97 -23.50
C PRO A 701 36.34 -44.60 -22.51
N GLY A 702 35.53 -45.56 -22.97
CA GLY A 702 34.50 -46.21 -22.13
C GLY A 702 33.10 -45.62 -22.26
N TYR A 703 32.93 -44.52 -23.00
CA TYR A 703 31.62 -43.93 -23.30
C TYR A 703 31.27 -44.07 -24.78
N PHE A 704 30.01 -44.39 -25.08
CA PHE A 704 29.50 -44.39 -26.44
C PHE A 704 29.31 -42.96 -26.95
N ALA A 705 29.91 -42.62 -28.10
CA ALA A 705 29.81 -41.30 -28.70
C ALA A 705 28.35 -40.86 -28.93
N ALA A 706 27.46 -41.81 -29.29
CA ALA A 706 26.04 -41.56 -29.47
C ALA A 706 25.33 -41.14 -28.16
N ALA A 707 25.65 -41.79 -27.03
CA ALA A 707 25.06 -41.46 -25.73
C ALA A 707 25.51 -40.07 -25.24
N VAL A 708 26.79 -39.74 -25.43
CA VAL A 708 27.33 -38.40 -25.09
C VAL A 708 26.74 -37.33 -25.99
N LYS A 709 26.58 -37.60 -27.29
CA LYS A 709 25.90 -36.69 -28.23
C LYS A 709 24.46 -36.42 -27.80
N LEU A 710 23.70 -37.44 -27.41
CA LEU A 710 22.33 -37.27 -26.91
C LEU A 710 22.30 -36.43 -25.64
N ALA A 711 23.22 -36.69 -24.69
CA ALA A 711 23.32 -35.93 -23.45
C ALA A 711 23.65 -34.46 -23.71
N LEU A 712 24.53 -34.17 -24.67
CA LEU A 712 24.88 -32.81 -25.08
C LEU A 712 23.73 -32.10 -25.79
N LEU A 713 23.00 -32.78 -26.67
CA LEU A 713 21.81 -32.22 -27.32
C LEU A 713 20.73 -31.87 -26.29
N LYS A 714 20.51 -32.72 -25.28
CA LYS A 714 19.60 -32.41 -24.17
C LYS A 714 20.11 -31.25 -23.31
N ARG A 715 21.41 -31.21 -23.01
CA ARG A 715 22.02 -30.17 -22.17
C ARG A 715 22.05 -28.81 -22.85
N LEU A 716 22.33 -28.78 -24.16
CA LEU A 716 22.38 -27.56 -24.96
C LEU A 716 21.04 -27.19 -25.60
N GLY A 717 20.02 -28.05 -25.52
CA GLY A 717 18.73 -27.81 -26.16
C GLY A 717 17.93 -26.66 -25.55
N THR A 718 16.74 -26.48 -26.10
CA THR A 718 15.73 -25.51 -25.67
C THR A 718 14.72 -26.08 -24.67
N GLU A 719 14.69 -27.40 -24.50
CA GLU A 719 13.71 -28.11 -23.66
C GLU A 719 14.07 -28.13 -22.17
N VAL A 720 13.09 -28.51 -21.34
CA VAL A 720 13.25 -28.75 -19.91
C VAL A 720 13.36 -30.27 -19.67
N ASP A 721 14.36 -30.69 -18.90
CA ASP A 721 14.53 -32.12 -18.57
C ASP A 721 13.46 -32.62 -17.58
N ALA A 722 13.36 -33.93 -17.40
CA ALA A 722 12.39 -34.56 -16.49
C ALA A 722 12.56 -34.16 -15.01
N LEU A 723 13.68 -33.53 -14.65
CA LEU A 723 13.97 -33.00 -13.31
C LEU A 723 13.69 -31.49 -13.22
N GLY A 724 13.10 -30.89 -14.24
CA GLY A 724 12.77 -29.46 -14.29
C GLY A 724 13.94 -28.55 -14.62
N ARG A 725 15.11 -29.09 -15.03
CA ARG A 725 16.28 -28.29 -15.39
C ARG A 725 16.21 -27.89 -16.86
N ARG A 726 16.38 -26.60 -17.11
CA ARG A 726 16.35 -26.02 -18.46
C ARG A 726 17.66 -26.31 -19.22
N GLY A 727 17.54 -26.60 -20.51
CA GLY A 727 18.69 -26.66 -21.41
C GLY A 727 19.40 -25.30 -21.54
N PHE A 728 20.66 -25.30 -21.98
CA PHE A 728 21.50 -24.11 -22.01
C PHE A 728 20.91 -23.00 -22.90
N PHE A 729 20.38 -23.36 -24.08
CA PHE A 729 19.75 -22.43 -25.03
C PHE A 729 18.23 -22.29 -24.85
N HIS A 730 17.68 -22.70 -23.70
CA HIS A 730 16.28 -22.43 -23.36
C HIS A 730 16.00 -20.91 -23.45
N PRO A 731 14.87 -20.47 -24.06
CA PRO A 731 14.55 -19.04 -24.25
C PRO A 731 14.74 -18.21 -22.98
N ASP A 732 14.25 -18.71 -21.83
CA ASP A 732 14.39 -18.03 -20.55
C ASP A 732 15.84 -17.82 -20.01
N HIS A 733 16.91 -18.33 -20.64
CA HIS A 733 18.29 -18.10 -20.20
C HIS A 733 18.94 -16.86 -20.82
N PHE A 734 18.38 -16.35 -21.91
CA PHE A 734 18.90 -15.19 -22.63
C PHE A 734 17.83 -14.12 -22.73
N THR A 735 18.22 -12.87 -22.50
CA THR A 735 17.30 -11.75 -22.58
C THR A 735 17.99 -10.50 -23.13
N PHE A 736 17.27 -9.38 -23.16
CA PHE A 736 17.71 -8.12 -23.77
C PHE A 736 19.13 -7.70 -23.38
N GLY A 737 20.00 -7.54 -24.39
CA GLY A 737 21.36 -7.03 -24.20
C GLY A 737 22.30 -7.96 -23.45
N GLN A 738 21.91 -9.20 -23.18
CA GLN A 738 22.77 -10.19 -22.53
C GLN A 738 23.77 -10.78 -23.54
N PRO A 739 25.10 -10.63 -23.32
CA PRO A 739 26.09 -11.24 -24.19
C PRO A 739 26.25 -12.74 -23.90
N LEU A 740 26.63 -13.52 -24.92
CA LEU A 740 27.02 -14.92 -24.74
C LEU A 740 28.55 -15.02 -24.69
N ALA A 741 29.07 -15.33 -23.51
CA ALA A 741 30.48 -15.64 -23.33
C ALA A 741 30.77 -17.09 -23.73
N LEU A 742 31.81 -17.29 -24.53
CA LEU A 742 32.28 -18.59 -24.99
C LEU A 742 32.65 -19.50 -23.82
N SER A 743 33.25 -18.95 -22.76
CA SER A 743 33.61 -19.68 -21.54
C SER A 743 32.42 -20.38 -20.88
N ARG A 744 31.24 -19.76 -20.85
CA ARG A 744 30.01 -20.36 -20.29
C ARG A 744 29.51 -21.54 -21.12
N LEU A 745 29.62 -21.42 -22.45
CA LEU A 745 29.28 -22.53 -23.35
C LEU A 745 30.25 -23.69 -23.15
N ILE A 746 31.55 -23.41 -23.07
CA ILE A 746 32.58 -24.41 -22.81
C ILE A 746 32.34 -25.13 -21.48
N GLU A 747 32.07 -24.38 -20.41
CA GLU A 747 31.74 -24.93 -19.08
C GLU A 747 30.53 -25.88 -19.13
N SER A 748 29.46 -25.46 -19.81
CA SER A 748 28.24 -26.27 -19.94
C SER A 748 28.50 -27.60 -20.65
N VAL A 749 29.36 -27.59 -21.68
CA VAL A 749 29.74 -28.77 -22.46
C VAL A 749 30.69 -29.67 -21.66
N GLN A 750 31.71 -29.11 -21.02
CA GLN A 750 32.67 -29.88 -20.21
C GLN A 750 32.02 -30.49 -18.96
N GLY A 751 30.92 -29.91 -18.47
CA GLY A 751 30.13 -30.48 -17.37
C GLY A 751 29.36 -31.77 -17.73
N VAL A 752 29.32 -32.18 -19.00
CA VAL A 752 28.67 -33.44 -19.41
C VAL A 752 29.63 -34.62 -19.23
N THR A 753 29.18 -35.62 -18.48
CA THR A 753 29.93 -36.86 -18.25
C THR A 753 30.29 -37.53 -19.57
N GLY A 754 31.59 -37.82 -19.77
CA GLY A 754 32.10 -38.45 -21.00
C GLY A 754 32.79 -37.50 -21.97
N VAL A 755 32.81 -36.18 -21.72
CA VAL A 755 33.56 -35.21 -22.53
C VAL A 755 35.02 -35.12 -22.05
N ALA A 756 35.98 -35.32 -22.95
CA ALA A 756 37.41 -35.22 -22.67
C ALA A 756 37.99 -33.84 -23.03
N SER A 757 37.63 -33.31 -24.20
CA SER A 757 38.04 -31.98 -24.67
C SER A 757 37.05 -31.41 -25.67
N LEU A 758 37.12 -30.10 -25.90
CA LEU A 758 36.24 -29.34 -26.79
C LEU A 758 37.06 -28.37 -27.63
N GLU A 759 36.81 -28.35 -28.94
CA GLU A 759 37.24 -27.30 -29.86
C GLU A 759 36.00 -26.60 -30.44
N VAL A 760 36.09 -25.28 -30.67
CA VAL A 760 34.96 -24.47 -31.18
C VAL A 760 35.34 -23.82 -32.52
N PRO A 761 35.12 -24.49 -33.66
CA PRO A 761 35.44 -23.93 -34.98
C PRO A 761 34.59 -22.72 -35.37
N ARG A 762 33.32 -22.67 -34.95
CA ARG A 762 32.41 -21.56 -35.26
C ARG A 762 31.67 -21.09 -34.01
N PHE A 763 31.69 -19.79 -33.79
CA PHE A 763 30.99 -19.10 -32.72
C PHE A 763 30.68 -17.67 -33.19
N GLN A 764 29.54 -17.50 -33.87
CA GLN A 764 29.19 -16.23 -34.53
C GLN A 764 27.67 -16.08 -34.66
N ARG A 765 27.23 -14.90 -35.13
CA ARG A 765 25.82 -14.65 -35.50
C ARG A 765 25.49 -15.33 -36.83
N TRP A 766 24.34 -16.00 -36.88
CA TRP A 766 23.85 -16.65 -38.11
C TRP A 766 23.56 -15.62 -39.20
N GLY A 767 23.95 -15.93 -40.45
CA GLY A 767 23.71 -15.08 -41.61
C GLY A 767 24.53 -13.77 -41.69
N LYS A 768 25.47 -13.54 -40.75
CA LYS A 768 26.39 -12.40 -40.77
C LYS A 768 27.83 -12.87 -40.93
N VAL A 769 28.68 -11.99 -41.46
CA VAL A 769 30.14 -12.22 -41.51
C VAL A 769 30.69 -12.16 -40.09
N ALA A 770 31.60 -13.08 -39.75
CA ALA A 770 32.27 -13.11 -38.45
C ALA A 770 32.89 -11.74 -38.12
N ASN A 771 32.56 -11.21 -36.95
CA ASN A 771 33.05 -9.95 -36.42
C ASN A 771 33.88 -10.19 -35.15
N ARG A 772 34.90 -11.04 -35.28
CA ARG A 772 35.88 -11.39 -34.21
C ARG A 772 35.27 -11.97 -32.93
N GLU A 773 34.05 -12.50 -32.96
CA GLU A 773 33.38 -13.02 -31.76
C GLU A 773 34.12 -14.20 -31.12
N LEU A 774 34.78 -15.03 -31.94
CA LEU A 774 35.61 -16.15 -31.48
C LEU A 774 36.92 -15.67 -30.81
N GLU A 775 37.54 -14.61 -31.35
CA GLU A 775 38.77 -14.02 -30.78
C GLU A 775 38.49 -13.26 -29.49
N ASP A 776 37.40 -12.50 -29.46
CA ASP A 776 36.91 -11.78 -28.29
C ASP A 776 36.32 -12.73 -27.23
N GLY A 777 35.99 -13.98 -27.62
CA GLY A 777 35.35 -14.98 -26.78
C GLY A 777 33.93 -14.61 -26.34
N VAL A 778 33.27 -13.67 -27.02
CA VAL A 778 31.94 -13.15 -26.65
C VAL A 778 31.14 -12.74 -27.89
N VAL A 779 29.89 -13.21 -27.99
CA VAL A 779 28.88 -12.61 -28.89
C VAL A 779 28.16 -11.49 -28.14
N LYS A 780 28.45 -10.24 -28.52
CA LYS A 780 27.78 -9.05 -27.95
C LYS A 780 26.37 -8.91 -28.52
N THR A 781 25.45 -8.32 -27.75
CA THR A 781 24.07 -8.01 -28.14
C THR A 781 23.73 -6.55 -27.89
N GLY A 782 22.85 -5.99 -28.72
CA GLY A 782 22.27 -4.67 -28.54
C GLY A 782 21.14 -4.67 -27.49
N ALA A 783 20.72 -3.48 -27.07
CA ALA A 783 19.76 -3.32 -25.97
C ALA A 783 18.36 -3.91 -26.22
N LEU A 784 17.98 -4.16 -27.47
CA LEU A 784 16.70 -4.79 -27.87
C LEU A 784 16.89 -6.17 -28.51
N GLU A 785 18.13 -6.69 -28.50
CA GLU A 785 18.48 -7.96 -29.11
C GLU A 785 18.48 -9.09 -28.07
N VAL A 786 17.91 -10.24 -28.44
CA VAL A 786 17.88 -11.48 -27.64
C VAL A 786 18.50 -12.61 -28.45
N LEU A 787 19.43 -13.37 -27.87
CA LEU A 787 20.08 -14.48 -28.57
C LEU A 787 19.13 -15.67 -28.73
N ARG A 788 19.17 -16.34 -29.88
CA ARG A 788 18.33 -17.52 -30.18
C ARG A 788 19.14 -18.64 -30.83
N LEU A 789 18.91 -19.88 -30.38
CA LEU A 789 19.45 -21.09 -31.00
C LEU A 789 18.49 -22.26 -30.74
N ASP A 790 17.62 -22.53 -31.72
CA ASP A 790 16.61 -23.59 -31.59
C ASP A 790 17.12 -24.95 -32.08
N ASN A 791 18.08 -24.95 -33.01
CA ASN A 791 18.61 -26.16 -33.65
C ASN A 791 17.52 -27.03 -34.32
N ASP A 792 16.46 -26.41 -34.83
CA ASP A 792 15.41 -27.07 -35.60
C ASP A 792 15.84 -27.23 -37.07
N PRO A 793 15.92 -28.45 -37.62
CA PRO A 793 16.25 -28.67 -39.02
C PRO A 793 15.28 -27.99 -40.01
N ASN A 794 14.04 -27.73 -39.61
CA ASN A 794 13.04 -27.06 -40.45
C ASN A 794 13.23 -25.54 -40.51
N PHE A 795 13.84 -24.95 -39.48
CA PHE A 795 14.05 -23.50 -39.35
C PHE A 795 15.50 -23.18 -38.96
N PRO A 796 16.49 -23.48 -39.82
CA PRO A 796 17.90 -23.24 -39.54
C PRO A 796 18.22 -21.75 -39.30
N GLU A 797 17.38 -20.84 -39.80
CA GLU A 797 17.46 -19.39 -39.56
C GLU A 797 17.26 -18.99 -38.10
N ASN A 798 16.67 -19.85 -37.25
CA ASN A 798 16.53 -19.62 -35.81
C ASN A 798 17.76 -20.05 -35.01
N GLY A 799 18.86 -20.36 -35.70
CA GLY A 799 20.15 -20.72 -35.12
C GLY A 799 20.45 -22.21 -35.21
N ARG A 800 21.73 -22.51 -35.43
CA ARG A 800 22.23 -23.85 -35.76
C ARG A 800 23.30 -24.29 -34.78
N LEU A 801 23.17 -25.51 -34.28
CA LEU A 801 24.18 -26.19 -33.48
C LEU A 801 24.70 -27.43 -34.20
N GLN A 802 25.98 -27.42 -34.57
CA GLN A 802 26.64 -28.57 -35.20
C GLN A 802 27.60 -29.24 -34.21
N LEU A 803 27.34 -30.51 -33.91
CA LEU A 803 28.19 -31.33 -33.04
C LEU A 803 28.93 -32.39 -33.85
N THR A 804 30.26 -32.37 -33.82
CA THR A 804 31.13 -33.41 -34.40
C THR A 804 31.82 -34.17 -33.27
N MET A 805 31.52 -35.46 -33.15
CA MET A 805 32.09 -36.32 -32.10
C MET A 805 33.35 -37.04 -32.61
N ARG A 806 34.41 -37.07 -31.81
CA ARG A 806 35.65 -37.82 -32.05
C ARG A 806 35.97 -38.72 -30.86
N GLY A 807 36.58 -39.88 -31.10
CA GLY A 807 36.90 -40.85 -30.04
C GLY A 807 35.66 -41.56 -29.46
N GLY A 808 35.77 -42.05 -28.24
CA GLY A 808 34.79 -42.95 -27.63
C GLY A 808 35.04 -44.44 -27.92
N LEU A 809 34.11 -45.28 -27.48
CA LEU A 809 34.08 -46.73 -27.73
C LEU A 809 33.62 -47.09 -29.14
#